data_AF-A0A6F9E829-F1
#
_entry.id   AF-A0A6F9E829-F1
#
_cell.length_a   1.000
_cell.length_b   1.000
_cell.length_c   1.000
_cell.angle_alpha   90.00
_cell.angle_beta   90.00
_cell.angle_gamma   90.00
#
_symmetry.space_group_name_H-M   'P 1'
#
loop_
_entity.id
_entity.type
_entity.pdbx_description
1 polymer ?
#
loop_
_entity_poly.entity_id
_entity_poly.type
_entity_poly.pdbx_seq_one_letter_code
_entity_poly.pdbx_strand_id
1 'polypeptide(L)'
;MGKNRGTVRNGRVTGTVNAGNGSIGGLAGWNGDPTINDVGSIVDSSALVGITATTTSATIGGLVGTNTEGSTIQDSHAEGPVTVNGAGNLIGGLVGNNVGSVSGSYATGNVHLEDVVKNDGLSSYVGGLVGENQGSVQDSYATGNVSGKGGSRANYGGLVGYNLNGAIVRSHGAGGVGVADVPNALVGGLVGFNDTGEMAPNPAIIEYSYSKGQVEVSSSDNAGVGGLVGNNRGSVKISYAMGNVVVGSGDRSSVGGLVGIHDSPGTIENSYAEGAVQGGGSNFDVGGLVGDNWAGMVNSYAFGKVTTEPSASVGCVGGLIGYNEGVGTADGCYWDVDPSGQKDGFGTNDNNANPPVVTGKSTSEMKQQSTFEGWDFAYIWGIDPGKSRPFLLALFSGGLAFEPPQYEMNVGESRDAVLSAQYSDGNRWHITTWATVVSSDPGVADVAKVEPVWKVTGNQAGTATLTASFPNLADVPNNLPDATATVKVVSPSSGGGGGGSGPVLLRLVVRPESLELKVGESGSLQVYTEYAGGWKQDVTELATYRSSDPAVAEVDSLGRATAKAPGTAEITVTYQGKTVQLQVTFQRVTPQGPDFTDIKGHWAEALIREAAARGWVTGFPDGSFRPDQPVTRGEFAVMAMKVFGWAPPEGPSLPYLDRDGIPDWARDAVAAGTVLGVLKGYDDGYFRPDRLISRAELGVIIAKAAGLPVMAGAHTTFADDSAIPEWARRFVAVAQEAGLLVGRGDNQFEPEGLTTRAEAVAVLLKTAAGQNSGGGTASAPSVAE
;
A
#
# COMPACT_ATOMS: atom_id res chain seq x y z
N MET A 1 -23.46 -16.02 -37.82
CA MET A 1 -24.24 -14.76 -37.80
C MET A 1 -23.83 -13.84 -38.95
N GLY A 2 -24.54 -12.71 -39.14
CA GLY A 2 -24.28 -11.73 -40.21
C GLY A 2 -22.97 -10.96 -40.04
N LYS A 3 -22.51 -10.33 -41.13
CA LYS A 3 -21.32 -9.47 -41.19
C LYS A 3 -21.76 -8.00 -41.31
N ASN A 4 -21.24 -7.12 -40.45
CA ASN A 4 -21.38 -5.68 -40.58
C ASN A 4 -20.28 -5.14 -41.51
N ARG A 5 -20.64 -4.59 -42.68
CA ARG A 5 -19.70 -3.99 -43.64
C ARG A 5 -19.83 -2.47 -43.74
N GLY A 6 -20.45 -1.85 -42.73
CA GLY A 6 -20.71 -0.41 -42.70
C GLY A 6 -20.64 0.12 -41.27
N THR A 7 -21.31 1.26 -41.02
CA THR A 7 -21.36 1.85 -39.69
C THR A 7 -22.68 1.52 -38.98
N VAL A 8 -22.59 0.95 -37.78
CA VAL A 8 -23.69 0.85 -36.82
C VAL A 8 -23.46 1.91 -35.74
N ARG A 9 -24.45 2.78 -35.52
CA ARG A 9 -24.43 3.82 -34.48
C ARG A 9 -25.68 3.73 -33.63
N ASN A 10 -25.54 3.84 -32.32
CA ASN A 10 -26.68 3.78 -31.38
C ASN A 10 -27.49 2.47 -31.52
N GLY A 11 -26.84 1.38 -31.93
CA GLY A 11 -27.47 0.08 -32.07
C GLY A 11 -27.73 -0.51 -30.69
N ARG A 12 -28.94 -1.00 -30.43
CA ARG A 12 -29.26 -1.68 -29.16
C ARG A 12 -29.90 -3.02 -29.44
N VAL A 13 -29.33 -4.09 -28.87
CA VAL A 13 -29.86 -5.45 -29.01
C VAL A 13 -30.21 -6.04 -27.65
N THR A 14 -31.37 -6.69 -27.58
CA THR A 14 -31.92 -7.35 -26.39
C THR A 14 -32.44 -8.74 -26.76
N GLY A 15 -32.54 -9.65 -25.78
CA GLY A 15 -33.09 -10.99 -25.98
C GLY A 15 -32.12 -12.07 -25.52
N THR A 16 -32.15 -13.23 -26.20
CA THR A 16 -31.23 -14.36 -25.96
C THR A 16 -30.68 -14.89 -27.28
N VAL A 17 -29.42 -15.32 -27.27
CA VAL A 17 -28.78 -16.00 -28.40
C VAL A 17 -28.39 -17.41 -27.97
N ASN A 18 -29.00 -18.41 -28.59
CA ASN A 18 -28.56 -19.80 -28.53
C ASN A 18 -27.84 -20.12 -29.83
N ALA A 19 -26.57 -20.47 -29.78
CA ALA A 19 -25.75 -20.63 -30.98
C ALA A 19 -24.88 -21.90 -30.96
N GLY A 20 -24.61 -22.43 -32.16
CA GLY A 20 -23.64 -23.49 -32.42
C GLY A 20 -22.30 -22.93 -32.92
N ASN A 21 -21.54 -23.66 -33.73
CA ASN A 21 -20.21 -23.21 -34.15
C ASN A 21 -20.22 -21.95 -35.06
N GLY A 22 -19.12 -21.19 -35.04
CA GLY A 22 -18.86 -20.01 -35.90
C GLY A 22 -18.59 -18.73 -35.10
N SER A 23 -18.62 -17.56 -35.76
CA SER A 23 -18.57 -16.27 -35.07
C SER A 23 -19.97 -15.79 -34.65
N ILE A 24 -20.11 -15.55 -33.35
CA ILE A 24 -21.36 -15.27 -32.65
C ILE A 24 -21.19 -13.97 -31.87
N GLY A 25 -22.12 -13.03 -32.04
CA GLY A 25 -22.25 -11.92 -31.12
C GLY A 25 -23.64 -11.31 -31.07
N GLY A 26 -23.96 -10.60 -30.00
CA GLY A 26 -25.30 -10.07 -29.81
C GLY A 26 -25.76 -9.16 -30.95
N LEU A 27 -24.88 -8.32 -31.47
CA LEU A 27 -25.14 -7.41 -32.58
C LEU A 27 -24.68 -7.98 -33.92
N ALA A 28 -23.47 -8.53 -33.98
CA ALA A 28 -22.90 -9.05 -35.22
C ALA A 28 -22.01 -10.27 -34.98
N GLY A 29 -21.99 -11.21 -35.94
CA GLY A 29 -20.98 -12.26 -35.93
C GLY A 29 -19.60 -11.71 -36.31
N TRP A 30 -19.57 -10.84 -37.31
CA TRP A 30 -18.36 -10.19 -37.80
C TRP A 30 -18.58 -8.68 -37.92
N ASN A 31 -17.62 -7.89 -37.45
CA ASN A 31 -17.47 -6.48 -37.79
C ASN A 31 -16.35 -6.36 -38.84
N GLY A 32 -16.75 -6.05 -40.07
CA GLY A 32 -15.97 -6.18 -41.30
C GLY A 32 -16.10 -7.55 -41.99
N ASP A 33 -15.45 -7.69 -43.14
CA ASP A 33 -15.37 -8.91 -43.92
C ASP A 33 -13.96 -9.13 -44.49
N PRO A 34 -13.19 -10.10 -43.95
CA PRO A 34 -11.81 -10.32 -44.39
C PRO A 34 -11.71 -10.93 -45.79
N THR A 35 -12.81 -11.49 -46.34
CA THR A 35 -12.79 -12.12 -47.67
C THR A 35 -12.76 -11.12 -48.82
N ILE A 36 -13.12 -9.87 -48.54
CA ILE A 36 -13.16 -8.78 -49.51
C ILE A 36 -12.48 -7.49 -48.99
N ASN A 37 -11.77 -7.58 -47.87
CA ASN A 37 -11.10 -6.46 -47.20
C ASN A 37 -12.03 -5.29 -46.84
N ASP A 38 -13.28 -5.59 -46.46
CA ASP A 38 -14.22 -4.58 -45.98
C ASP A 38 -14.05 -4.38 -44.47
N VAL A 39 -14.08 -3.13 -44.02
CA VAL A 39 -14.03 -2.75 -42.61
C VAL A 39 -15.41 -2.37 -42.08
N GLY A 40 -15.69 -2.72 -40.84
CA GLY A 40 -16.92 -2.34 -40.12
C GLY A 40 -16.63 -1.32 -39.03
N SER A 41 -17.63 -0.52 -38.68
CA SER A 41 -17.56 0.41 -37.55
C SER A 41 -18.80 0.28 -36.67
N ILE A 42 -18.60 0.14 -35.37
CA ILE A 42 -19.65 0.10 -34.35
C ILE A 42 -19.34 1.18 -33.33
N VAL A 43 -20.28 2.10 -33.12
CA VAL A 43 -20.10 3.25 -32.23
C VAL A 43 -21.35 3.42 -31.36
N ASP A 44 -21.19 3.80 -30.09
CA ASP A 44 -22.29 4.09 -29.16
C ASP A 44 -23.35 2.97 -29.08
N SER A 45 -22.93 1.71 -29.22
CA SER A 45 -23.86 0.59 -29.39
C SER A 45 -23.81 -0.38 -28.21
N SER A 46 -24.92 -1.07 -27.93
CA SER A 46 -25.05 -1.94 -26.78
C SER A 46 -25.74 -3.28 -27.04
N ALA A 47 -25.27 -4.30 -26.33
CA ALA A 47 -25.86 -5.64 -26.30
C ALA A 47 -26.20 -6.04 -24.86
N LEU A 48 -27.49 -6.15 -24.56
CA LEU A 48 -28.00 -6.65 -23.27
C LEU A 48 -28.34 -8.15 -23.33
N VAL A 49 -27.96 -8.81 -24.42
CA VAL A 49 -28.34 -10.19 -24.73
C VAL A 49 -27.43 -11.19 -24.06
N GLY A 50 -28.01 -12.15 -23.34
CA GLY A 50 -27.28 -13.31 -22.86
C GLY A 50 -26.99 -14.29 -24.00
N ILE A 51 -25.78 -14.81 -24.04
CA ILE A 51 -25.33 -15.82 -25.02
C ILE A 51 -25.11 -17.14 -24.31
N THR A 52 -25.74 -18.20 -24.81
CA THR A 52 -25.45 -19.58 -24.40
C THR A 52 -25.07 -20.40 -25.62
N ALA A 53 -23.94 -21.08 -25.55
CA ALA A 53 -23.41 -21.86 -26.68
C ALA A 53 -22.91 -23.24 -26.22
N THR A 54 -23.07 -24.23 -27.08
CA THR A 54 -22.43 -25.56 -26.94
C THR A 54 -21.63 -25.80 -28.21
N THR A 55 -20.31 -25.60 -28.14
CA THR A 55 -19.46 -25.41 -29.32
C THR A 55 -18.07 -25.97 -29.14
N THR A 56 -17.43 -26.25 -30.27
CA THR A 56 -16.00 -26.52 -30.37
C THR A 56 -15.42 -25.55 -31.38
N SER A 57 -14.36 -24.82 -31.01
CA SER A 57 -13.66 -23.88 -31.91
C SER A 57 -14.54 -22.75 -32.46
N ALA A 58 -15.39 -22.15 -31.62
CA ALA A 58 -16.19 -20.98 -31.96
C ALA A 58 -15.57 -19.66 -31.46
N THR A 59 -16.03 -18.55 -32.04
CA THR A 59 -15.65 -17.19 -31.61
C THR A 59 -16.89 -16.46 -31.12
N ILE A 60 -16.91 -16.07 -29.85
CA ILE A 60 -18.11 -15.65 -29.14
C ILE A 60 -17.82 -14.36 -28.39
N GLY A 61 -18.54 -13.29 -28.73
CA GLY A 61 -18.51 -12.04 -27.98
C GLY A 61 -19.90 -11.55 -27.64
N GLY A 62 -20.11 -10.94 -26.46
CA GLY A 62 -21.45 -10.44 -26.09
C GLY A 62 -22.02 -9.42 -27.10
N LEU A 63 -21.16 -8.59 -27.70
CA LEU A 63 -21.55 -7.66 -28.77
C LEU A 63 -21.17 -8.17 -30.16
N VAL A 64 -19.91 -8.58 -30.36
CA VAL A 64 -19.37 -8.99 -31.65
C VAL A 64 -18.58 -10.28 -31.54
N GLY A 65 -18.81 -11.24 -32.44
CA GLY A 65 -17.93 -12.41 -32.51
C GLY A 65 -16.50 -12.03 -32.88
N THR A 66 -16.30 -11.55 -34.10
CA THR A 66 -14.97 -11.17 -34.63
C THR A 66 -14.94 -9.71 -35.08
N ASN A 67 -14.01 -8.91 -34.55
CA ASN A 67 -13.68 -7.58 -35.07
C ASN A 67 -12.44 -7.68 -35.96
N THR A 68 -12.62 -7.45 -37.26
CA THR A 68 -11.57 -7.69 -38.27
C THR A 68 -10.55 -6.55 -38.34
N GLU A 69 -9.42 -6.79 -39.01
CA GLU A 69 -8.39 -5.79 -39.23
C GLU A 69 -8.98 -4.49 -39.83
N GLY A 70 -8.57 -3.34 -39.30
CA GLY A 70 -9.09 -2.03 -39.69
C GLY A 70 -10.51 -1.70 -39.23
N SER A 71 -11.23 -2.66 -38.63
CA SER A 71 -12.59 -2.43 -38.10
C SER A 71 -12.55 -1.85 -36.68
N THR A 72 -13.54 -1.01 -36.36
CA THR A 72 -13.59 -0.27 -35.09
C THR A 72 -14.82 -0.61 -34.26
N ILE A 73 -14.62 -0.71 -32.95
CA ILE A 73 -15.66 -0.74 -31.92
C ILE A 73 -15.32 0.36 -30.92
N GLN A 74 -16.18 1.36 -30.80
CA GLN A 74 -15.94 2.56 -30.00
C GLN A 74 -17.14 2.86 -29.09
N ASP A 75 -16.88 3.28 -27.86
CA ASP A 75 -17.90 3.77 -26.91
C ASP A 75 -19.11 2.82 -26.78
N SER A 76 -18.85 1.51 -26.86
CA SER A 76 -19.85 0.46 -26.99
C SER A 76 -19.74 -0.55 -25.86
N HIS A 77 -20.83 -1.25 -25.53
CA HIS A 77 -20.82 -2.14 -24.38
C HIS A 77 -21.69 -3.40 -24.49
N ALA A 78 -21.39 -4.37 -23.63
CA ALA A 78 -22.19 -5.57 -23.45
C ALA A 78 -22.46 -5.85 -21.96
N GLU A 79 -23.71 -6.19 -21.64
CA GLU A 79 -24.15 -6.45 -20.26
C GLU A 79 -24.65 -7.88 -20.05
N GLY A 80 -25.04 -8.56 -21.14
CA GLY A 80 -25.54 -9.92 -21.06
C GLY A 80 -24.44 -10.93 -20.73
N PRO A 81 -24.73 -11.99 -19.96
CA PRO A 81 -23.75 -13.03 -19.64
C PRO A 81 -23.41 -13.87 -20.88
N VAL A 82 -22.19 -14.38 -20.94
CA VAL A 82 -21.72 -15.31 -21.97
C VAL A 82 -21.36 -16.65 -21.31
N THR A 83 -22.08 -17.70 -21.66
CA THR A 83 -21.88 -19.06 -21.12
C THR A 83 -21.62 -20.04 -22.26
N VAL A 84 -20.48 -20.71 -22.22
CA VAL A 84 -20.03 -21.61 -23.29
C VAL A 84 -19.73 -22.98 -22.71
N ASN A 85 -20.23 -24.02 -23.39
CA ASN A 85 -19.94 -25.41 -23.10
C ASN A 85 -19.10 -26.00 -24.24
N GLY A 86 -17.89 -26.48 -23.94
CA GLY A 86 -16.99 -27.14 -24.89
C GLY A 86 -15.67 -26.40 -25.16
N ALA A 87 -14.79 -27.05 -25.91
CA ALA A 87 -13.37 -26.69 -25.98
C ALA A 87 -12.98 -25.80 -27.18
N GLY A 88 -11.80 -25.17 -27.07
CA GLY A 88 -11.15 -24.45 -28.16
C GLY A 88 -11.78 -23.10 -28.53
N ASN A 89 -12.57 -22.50 -27.63
CA ASN A 89 -13.38 -21.33 -27.94
C ASN A 89 -12.64 -20.01 -27.62
N LEU A 90 -12.91 -18.97 -28.42
CA LEU A 90 -12.50 -17.59 -28.16
C LEU A 90 -13.70 -16.83 -27.58
N ILE A 91 -13.65 -16.46 -26.31
CA ILE A 91 -14.81 -16.00 -25.55
C ILE A 91 -14.51 -14.65 -24.92
N GLY A 92 -15.25 -13.62 -25.32
CA GLY A 92 -15.20 -12.30 -24.70
C GLY A 92 -16.57 -11.84 -24.22
N GLY A 93 -16.61 -11.05 -23.14
CA GLY A 93 -17.85 -10.38 -22.74
C GLY A 93 -18.33 -9.37 -23.78
N LEU A 94 -17.41 -8.73 -24.53
CA LEU A 94 -17.72 -7.82 -25.63
C LEU A 94 -17.37 -8.42 -27.00
N VAL A 95 -16.13 -8.87 -27.18
CA VAL A 95 -15.58 -9.33 -28.47
C VAL A 95 -14.91 -10.70 -28.32
N GLY A 96 -15.27 -11.68 -29.15
CA GLY A 96 -14.59 -12.98 -29.12
C GLY A 96 -13.14 -12.90 -29.61
N ASN A 97 -12.93 -12.38 -30.82
CA ASN A 97 -11.61 -12.16 -31.42
C ASN A 97 -11.50 -10.72 -31.95
N ASN A 98 -10.47 -9.99 -31.53
CA ASN A 98 -10.19 -8.63 -31.95
C ASN A 98 -8.86 -8.52 -32.72
N VAL A 99 -8.95 -8.25 -34.02
CA VAL A 99 -7.81 -7.86 -34.88
C VAL A 99 -7.82 -6.34 -35.15
N GLY A 100 -8.98 -5.70 -35.02
CA GLY A 100 -9.16 -4.25 -35.18
C GLY A 100 -8.97 -3.45 -33.88
N SER A 101 -9.70 -2.34 -33.73
CA SER A 101 -9.63 -1.49 -32.54
C SER A 101 -10.89 -1.58 -31.66
N VAL A 102 -10.69 -1.71 -30.36
CA VAL A 102 -11.71 -1.55 -29.30
C VAL A 102 -11.30 -0.37 -28.42
N SER A 103 -12.13 0.67 -28.33
CA SER A 103 -11.82 1.88 -27.54
C SER A 103 -13.01 2.40 -26.75
N GLY A 104 -12.80 2.93 -25.54
CA GLY A 104 -13.87 3.52 -24.72
C GLY A 104 -15.01 2.54 -24.38
N SER A 105 -14.75 1.24 -24.49
CA SER A 105 -15.78 0.21 -24.55
C SER A 105 -15.70 -0.72 -23.34
N TYR A 106 -16.83 -1.32 -22.95
CA TYR A 106 -16.85 -2.10 -21.71
C TYR A 106 -17.78 -3.31 -21.72
N ALA A 107 -17.51 -4.25 -20.81
CA ALA A 107 -18.37 -5.40 -20.56
C ALA A 107 -18.66 -5.58 -19.07
N THR A 108 -19.93 -5.81 -18.72
CA THR A 108 -20.34 -6.03 -17.32
C THR A 108 -20.93 -7.42 -17.07
N GLY A 109 -21.28 -8.15 -18.12
CA GLY A 109 -21.79 -9.51 -18.03
C GLY A 109 -20.71 -10.52 -17.64
N ASN A 110 -21.08 -11.53 -16.85
CA ASN A 110 -20.16 -12.62 -16.49
C ASN A 110 -19.83 -13.48 -17.72
N VAL A 111 -18.61 -13.98 -17.77
CA VAL A 111 -18.14 -14.92 -18.80
C VAL A 111 -17.81 -16.26 -18.13
N HIS A 112 -18.42 -17.34 -18.60
CA HIS A 112 -18.24 -18.67 -18.04
C HIS A 112 -17.94 -19.70 -19.14
N LEU A 113 -16.89 -20.49 -18.93
CA LEU A 113 -16.54 -21.65 -19.74
C LEU A 113 -16.67 -22.92 -18.90
N GLU A 114 -17.47 -23.87 -19.36
CA GLU A 114 -17.47 -25.24 -18.85
C GLU A 114 -16.99 -26.20 -19.95
N ASP A 115 -15.83 -26.83 -19.72
CA ASP A 115 -15.24 -27.80 -20.64
C ASP A 115 -15.14 -29.17 -19.97
N VAL A 116 -16.05 -30.07 -20.35
CA VAL A 116 -16.10 -31.43 -19.80
C VAL A 116 -15.09 -32.38 -20.45
N VAL A 117 -14.40 -31.96 -21.52
CA VAL A 117 -13.48 -32.82 -22.27
C VAL A 117 -12.04 -32.49 -21.88
N LYS A 118 -11.32 -33.46 -21.30
CA LYS A 118 -9.90 -33.32 -20.95
C LYS A 118 -9.00 -33.92 -22.04
N ASN A 119 -7.84 -33.30 -22.26
CA ASN A 119 -6.77 -33.74 -23.16
C ASN A 119 -7.14 -33.86 -24.65
N ASP A 120 -8.04 -33.02 -25.13
CA ASP A 120 -8.38 -32.90 -26.56
C ASP A 120 -7.38 -32.06 -27.38
N GLY A 121 -6.42 -31.40 -26.71
CA GLY A 121 -5.38 -30.58 -27.33
C GLY A 121 -5.82 -29.20 -27.80
N LEU A 122 -7.07 -28.81 -27.54
CA LEU A 122 -7.60 -27.49 -27.89
C LEU A 122 -7.39 -26.51 -26.72
N SER A 123 -7.10 -25.25 -27.05
CA SER A 123 -6.95 -24.18 -26.06
C SER A 123 -8.09 -23.18 -26.18
N SER A 124 -8.75 -22.87 -25.06
CA SER A 124 -9.78 -21.82 -25.00
C SER A 124 -9.21 -20.53 -24.44
N TYR A 125 -9.64 -19.38 -24.96
CA TYR A 125 -9.24 -18.05 -24.48
C TYR A 125 -10.48 -17.31 -23.99
N VAL A 126 -10.48 -16.93 -22.71
CA VAL A 126 -11.64 -16.41 -22.01
C VAL A 126 -11.29 -15.06 -21.39
N GLY A 127 -11.90 -14.00 -21.89
CA GLY A 127 -11.71 -12.64 -21.40
C GLY A 127 -13.00 -11.98 -20.95
N GLY A 128 -12.94 -11.16 -19.91
CA GLY A 128 -14.10 -10.37 -19.49
C GLY A 128 -14.55 -9.37 -20.56
N LEU A 129 -13.63 -8.83 -21.37
CA LEU A 129 -13.92 -7.97 -22.52
C LEU A 129 -13.65 -8.69 -23.85
N VAL A 130 -12.42 -9.22 -24.02
CA VAL A 130 -11.96 -9.78 -25.29
C VAL A 130 -11.41 -11.19 -25.09
N GLY A 131 -11.85 -12.17 -25.88
CA GLY A 131 -11.28 -13.53 -25.83
C GLY A 131 -9.82 -13.54 -26.30
N GLU A 132 -9.61 -13.19 -27.57
CA GLU A 132 -8.29 -13.03 -28.18
C GLU A 132 -8.10 -11.61 -28.74
N ASN A 133 -6.97 -10.99 -28.45
CA ASN A 133 -6.59 -9.68 -28.97
C ASN A 133 -5.29 -9.75 -29.78
N GLN A 134 -5.38 -9.37 -31.05
CA GLN A 134 -4.25 -9.10 -31.95
C GLN A 134 -4.20 -7.64 -32.40
N GLY A 135 -5.26 -6.87 -32.12
CA GLY A 135 -5.36 -5.45 -32.40
C GLY A 135 -5.13 -4.58 -31.15
N SER A 136 -5.87 -3.47 -31.04
CA SER A 136 -5.76 -2.56 -29.89
C SER A 136 -6.99 -2.59 -28.99
N VAL A 137 -6.79 -2.65 -27.69
CA VAL A 137 -7.79 -2.41 -26.64
C VAL A 137 -7.35 -1.20 -25.83
N GLN A 138 -8.12 -0.11 -25.88
CA GLN A 138 -7.74 1.15 -25.27
C GLN A 138 -8.89 1.76 -24.45
N ASP A 139 -8.58 2.38 -23.31
CA ASP A 139 -9.59 3.10 -22.49
C ASP A 139 -10.84 2.25 -22.20
N SER A 140 -10.63 0.95 -22.00
CA SER A 140 -11.69 -0.06 -21.99
C SER A 140 -11.64 -0.91 -20.73
N TYR A 141 -12.76 -1.46 -20.30
CA TYR A 141 -12.81 -2.17 -19.04
C TYR A 141 -13.83 -3.31 -18.99
N ALA A 142 -13.60 -4.25 -18.07
CA ALA A 142 -14.56 -5.31 -17.76
C ALA A 142 -14.80 -5.40 -16.25
N THR A 143 -16.07 -5.53 -15.85
CA THR A 143 -16.47 -5.68 -14.44
C THR A 143 -17.15 -7.01 -14.15
N GLY A 144 -17.57 -7.75 -15.18
CA GLY A 144 -18.14 -9.09 -15.02
C GLY A 144 -17.09 -10.10 -14.57
N ASN A 145 -17.50 -11.09 -13.78
CA ASN A 145 -16.60 -12.16 -13.36
C ASN A 145 -16.30 -13.10 -14.53
N VAL A 146 -15.06 -13.57 -14.58
CA VAL A 146 -14.62 -14.61 -15.52
C VAL A 146 -14.47 -15.91 -14.76
N SER A 147 -15.00 -17.01 -15.30
CA SER A 147 -14.87 -18.31 -14.65
C SER A 147 -14.73 -19.47 -15.62
N GLY A 148 -14.06 -20.53 -15.16
CA GLY A 148 -13.73 -21.68 -15.97
C GLY A 148 -13.73 -22.98 -15.17
N LYS A 149 -14.21 -24.07 -15.76
CA LYS A 149 -14.11 -25.40 -15.17
C LYS A 149 -13.80 -26.48 -16.21
N GLY A 150 -12.82 -27.32 -15.90
CA GLY A 150 -12.42 -28.45 -16.74
C GLY A 150 -11.71 -28.05 -18.05
N GLY A 151 -11.40 -29.04 -18.90
CA GLY A 151 -10.68 -28.85 -20.17
C GLY A 151 -9.23 -29.35 -20.17
N SER A 152 -8.53 -29.06 -21.28
CA SER A 152 -7.12 -29.45 -21.51
C SER A 152 -6.12 -28.34 -21.22
N ARG A 153 -6.43 -27.11 -21.66
CA ARG A 153 -5.64 -25.89 -21.49
C ARG A 153 -6.55 -24.69 -21.76
N ALA A 154 -6.48 -23.67 -20.92
CA ALA A 154 -7.22 -22.43 -21.18
C ALA A 154 -6.56 -21.21 -20.54
N ASN A 155 -6.72 -20.07 -21.20
CA ASN A 155 -6.22 -18.77 -20.75
C ASN A 155 -7.40 -17.93 -20.28
N TYR A 156 -7.34 -17.43 -19.05
CA TYR A 156 -8.40 -16.65 -18.42
C TYR A 156 -7.85 -15.27 -18.03
N GLY A 157 -8.46 -14.21 -18.55
CA GLY A 157 -8.13 -12.84 -18.20
C GLY A 157 -9.36 -12.07 -17.75
N GLY A 158 -9.26 -11.30 -16.67
CA GLY A 158 -10.37 -10.42 -16.26
C GLY A 158 -10.75 -9.39 -17.34
N LEU A 159 -9.83 -9.03 -18.23
CA LEU A 159 -10.10 -8.22 -19.43
C LEU A 159 -9.88 -9.01 -20.72
N VAL A 160 -8.70 -9.60 -20.92
CA VAL A 160 -8.31 -10.28 -22.17
C VAL A 160 -7.82 -11.70 -21.92
N GLY A 161 -8.40 -12.71 -22.58
CA GLY A 161 -7.94 -14.09 -22.44
C GLY A 161 -6.51 -14.30 -22.96
N TYR A 162 -6.29 -13.95 -24.23
CA TYR A 162 -4.99 -14.05 -24.90
C TYR A 162 -4.68 -12.76 -25.69
N ASN A 163 -3.56 -12.12 -25.38
CA ASN A 163 -3.06 -10.96 -26.11
C ASN A 163 -1.86 -11.39 -26.96
N LEU A 164 -2.05 -11.50 -28.27
CA LEU A 164 -1.04 -11.97 -29.22
C LEU A 164 -0.64 -10.83 -30.14
N ASN A 165 0.53 -10.23 -29.93
CA ASN A 165 1.00 -9.04 -30.66
C ASN A 165 0.06 -7.83 -30.62
N GLY A 166 -0.90 -7.85 -29.69
CA GLY A 166 -1.86 -6.78 -29.49
C GLY A 166 -1.41 -5.78 -28.44
N ALA A 167 -2.04 -4.61 -28.43
CA ALA A 167 -1.81 -3.56 -27.45
C ALA A 167 -3.01 -3.40 -26.51
N ILE A 168 -2.77 -3.40 -25.21
CA ILE A 168 -3.74 -3.13 -24.14
C ILE A 168 -3.26 -1.89 -23.40
N VAL A 169 -4.00 -0.79 -23.49
CA VAL A 169 -3.56 0.51 -22.97
C VAL A 169 -4.67 1.18 -22.17
N ARG A 170 -4.36 1.76 -21.01
CA ARG A 170 -5.34 2.49 -20.16
C ARG A 170 -6.61 1.67 -19.87
N SER A 171 -6.45 0.37 -19.66
CA SER A 171 -7.56 -0.57 -19.59
C SER A 171 -7.51 -1.39 -18.30
N HIS A 172 -8.67 -1.88 -17.82
CA HIS A 172 -8.70 -2.58 -16.54
C HIS A 172 -9.74 -3.68 -16.40
N GLY A 173 -9.39 -4.69 -15.60
CA GLY A 173 -10.28 -5.76 -15.16
C GLY A 173 -10.67 -5.57 -13.69
N ALA A 174 -11.96 -5.48 -13.40
CA ALA A 174 -12.48 -5.32 -12.04
C ALA A 174 -13.24 -6.54 -11.50
N GLY A 175 -13.75 -7.41 -12.38
CA GLY A 175 -14.39 -8.67 -12.00
C GLY A 175 -13.37 -9.71 -11.53
N GLY A 176 -13.78 -10.61 -10.64
CA GLY A 176 -12.95 -11.72 -10.18
C GLY A 176 -12.75 -12.78 -11.26
N VAL A 177 -11.63 -13.52 -11.18
CA VAL A 177 -11.29 -14.61 -12.11
C VAL A 177 -11.20 -15.92 -11.33
N GLY A 178 -12.14 -16.84 -11.58
CA GLY A 178 -12.28 -18.10 -10.84
C GLY A 178 -12.10 -19.34 -11.72
N VAL A 179 -11.10 -20.18 -11.47
CA VAL A 179 -10.80 -21.36 -12.31
C VAL A 179 -10.70 -22.64 -11.48
N ALA A 180 -11.25 -23.74 -11.99
CA ALA A 180 -11.23 -25.04 -11.31
C ALA A 180 -10.93 -26.21 -12.26
N ASP A 181 -10.04 -27.11 -11.83
CA ASP A 181 -9.74 -28.38 -12.51
C ASP A 181 -9.25 -28.25 -13.97
N VAL A 182 -8.50 -27.19 -14.28
CA VAL A 182 -7.97 -26.90 -15.62
C VAL A 182 -6.45 -27.02 -15.62
N PRO A 183 -5.84 -28.10 -16.13
CA PRO A 183 -4.38 -28.20 -16.19
C PRO A 183 -3.79 -27.16 -17.16
N ASN A 184 -2.57 -26.72 -16.89
CA ASN A 184 -1.86 -25.70 -17.68
C ASN A 184 -2.64 -24.38 -17.82
N ALA A 185 -3.48 -24.05 -16.83
CA ALA A 185 -4.25 -22.82 -16.86
C ALA A 185 -3.33 -21.60 -16.73
N LEU A 186 -3.55 -20.62 -17.60
CA LEU A 186 -2.91 -19.31 -17.51
C LEU A 186 -3.96 -18.30 -17.07
N VAL A 187 -3.85 -17.78 -15.86
CA VAL A 187 -4.91 -17.00 -15.22
C VAL A 187 -4.35 -15.67 -14.77
N GLY A 188 -4.90 -14.57 -15.30
CA GLY A 188 -4.54 -13.22 -14.92
C GLY A 188 -5.76 -12.38 -14.56
N GLY A 189 -5.64 -11.49 -13.57
CA GLY A 189 -6.72 -10.55 -13.25
C GLY A 189 -6.97 -9.52 -14.37
N LEU A 190 -6.01 -9.29 -15.27
CA LEU A 190 -6.18 -8.53 -16.51
C LEU A 190 -6.06 -9.42 -17.74
N VAL A 191 -4.93 -10.13 -17.90
CA VAL A 191 -4.60 -10.90 -19.11
C VAL A 191 -4.21 -12.33 -18.78
N GLY A 192 -4.80 -13.33 -19.43
CA GLY A 192 -4.38 -14.73 -19.24
C GLY A 192 -2.95 -14.97 -19.74
N PHE A 193 -2.70 -14.66 -21.01
CA PHE A 193 -1.37 -14.78 -21.62
C PHE A 193 -1.08 -13.56 -22.52
N ASN A 194 0.05 -12.89 -22.28
CA ASN A 194 0.58 -11.79 -23.07
C ASN A 194 1.78 -12.27 -23.90
N ASP A 195 1.61 -12.40 -25.22
CA ASP A 195 2.55 -13.14 -26.08
C ASP A 195 2.96 -12.34 -27.33
N THR A 196 4.26 -12.13 -27.47
CA THR A 196 4.89 -11.49 -28.64
C THR A 196 5.06 -12.47 -29.82
N GLY A 197 4.73 -13.75 -29.64
CA GLY A 197 4.95 -14.77 -30.67
C GLY A 197 6.43 -14.94 -31.06
N GLU A 198 6.73 -15.99 -31.81
CA GLU A 198 8.09 -16.19 -32.33
C GLU A 198 8.26 -15.36 -33.61
N MET A 199 9.08 -14.31 -33.55
CA MET A 199 9.47 -13.43 -34.68
C MET A 199 8.47 -12.34 -35.11
N ALA A 200 7.55 -11.89 -34.25
CA ALA A 200 6.68 -10.78 -34.60
C ALA A 200 7.43 -9.43 -34.62
N PRO A 201 7.12 -8.52 -35.57
CA PRO A 201 7.77 -7.21 -35.65
C PRO A 201 7.38 -6.26 -34.50
N ASN A 202 6.24 -6.51 -33.85
CA ASN A 202 5.71 -5.69 -32.76
C ASN A 202 5.44 -6.57 -31.53
N PRO A 203 5.94 -6.20 -30.34
CA PRO A 203 5.66 -6.95 -29.12
C PRO A 203 4.21 -6.79 -28.67
N ALA A 204 3.70 -7.80 -27.95
CA ALA A 204 2.46 -7.64 -27.20
C ALA A 204 2.70 -6.66 -26.03
N ILE A 205 1.83 -5.65 -25.88
CA ILE A 205 2.03 -4.54 -24.95
C ILE A 205 0.85 -4.45 -23.97
N ILE A 206 1.17 -4.30 -22.69
CA ILE A 206 0.26 -3.91 -21.61
C ILE A 206 0.82 -2.66 -20.95
N GLU A 207 0.12 -1.54 -21.08
CA GLU A 207 0.57 -0.24 -20.59
C GLU A 207 -0.53 0.53 -19.87
N TYR A 208 -0.17 1.24 -18.80
CA TYR A 208 -1.12 2.09 -18.04
C TYR A 208 -2.38 1.33 -17.61
N SER A 209 -2.25 0.05 -17.32
CA SER A 209 -3.38 -0.87 -17.16
C SER A 209 -3.32 -1.59 -15.82
N TYR A 210 -4.47 -1.96 -15.27
CA TYR A 210 -4.52 -2.53 -13.92
C TYR A 210 -5.63 -3.55 -13.70
N SER A 211 -5.51 -4.34 -12.64
CA SER A 211 -6.56 -5.27 -12.19
C SER A 211 -6.94 -5.03 -10.73
N LYS A 212 -8.24 -5.17 -10.44
CA LYS A 212 -8.81 -5.05 -9.08
C LYS A 212 -9.40 -6.35 -8.56
N GLY A 213 -9.90 -7.21 -9.46
CA GLY A 213 -10.59 -8.43 -9.10
C GLY A 213 -9.65 -9.46 -8.47
N GLN A 214 -10.15 -10.23 -7.50
CA GLN A 214 -9.45 -11.38 -6.94
C GLN A 214 -9.28 -12.46 -8.02
N VAL A 215 -8.12 -13.10 -8.02
CA VAL A 215 -7.82 -14.29 -8.84
C VAL A 215 -7.82 -15.51 -7.93
N GLU A 216 -8.69 -16.46 -8.22
CA GLU A 216 -8.86 -17.68 -7.42
C GLU A 216 -8.83 -18.92 -8.31
N VAL A 217 -7.89 -19.82 -8.04
CA VAL A 217 -7.76 -21.11 -8.73
C VAL A 217 -7.88 -22.23 -7.71
N SER A 218 -8.98 -22.97 -7.71
CA SER A 218 -9.21 -24.01 -6.69
C SER A 218 -8.23 -25.19 -6.84
N SER A 219 -7.93 -25.55 -8.09
CA SER A 219 -7.12 -26.72 -8.45
C SER A 219 -6.55 -26.55 -9.87
N SER A 220 -5.22 -26.58 -10.02
CA SER A 220 -4.56 -26.63 -11.33
C SER A 220 -3.12 -27.10 -11.22
N ASP A 221 -2.73 -28.02 -12.10
CA ASP A 221 -1.34 -28.45 -12.28
C ASP A 221 -0.68 -27.62 -13.39
N ASN A 222 0.61 -27.30 -13.21
CA ASN A 222 1.43 -26.56 -14.17
C ASN A 222 0.83 -25.20 -14.56
N ALA A 223 0.23 -24.50 -13.60
CA ALA A 223 -0.50 -23.25 -13.84
C ALA A 223 0.43 -22.02 -13.77
N GLY A 224 0.11 -20.99 -14.54
CA GLY A 224 0.66 -19.65 -14.36
C GLY A 224 -0.44 -18.71 -13.87
N VAL A 225 -0.36 -18.26 -12.62
CA VAL A 225 -1.42 -17.46 -11.98
C VAL A 225 -0.85 -16.14 -11.51
N GLY A 226 -1.33 -15.03 -12.09
CA GLY A 226 -0.90 -13.68 -11.74
C GLY A 226 -2.05 -12.76 -11.39
N GLY A 227 -1.81 -11.78 -10.52
CA GLY A 227 -2.82 -10.75 -10.25
C GLY A 227 -3.10 -9.87 -11.46
N LEU A 228 -2.12 -9.62 -12.32
CA LEU A 228 -2.30 -8.92 -13.60
C LEU A 228 -2.25 -9.90 -14.78
N VAL A 229 -1.16 -10.67 -14.90
CA VAL A 229 -0.90 -11.52 -16.07
C VAL A 229 -0.58 -12.96 -15.67
N GLY A 230 -1.23 -13.96 -16.26
CA GLY A 230 -0.91 -15.37 -15.99
C GLY A 230 0.48 -15.77 -16.49
N ASN A 231 0.74 -15.55 -17.79
CA ASN A 231 2.06 -15.69 -18.41
C ASN A 231 2.40 -14.44 -19.24
N ASN A 232 3.63 -13.94 -19.10
CA ASN A 232 4.10 -12.79 -19.85
C ASN A 232 5.34 -13.13 -20.69
N ARG A 233 5.22 -12.98 -22.02
CA ARG A 233 6.30 -12.93 -23.01
C ARG A 233 6.32 -11.61 -23.79
N GLY A 234 5.48 -10.66 -23.40
CA GLY A 234 5.42 -9.30 -23.94
C GLY A 234 5.90 -8.25 -22.94
N SER A 235 5.54 -7.01 -23.19
CA SER A 235 5.86 -5.88 -22.32
C SER A 235 4.72 -5.60 -21.34
N VAL A 236 5.04 -5.46 -20.06
CA VAL A 236 4.16 -4.94 -19.01
C VAL A 236 4.82 -3.69 -18.43
N LYS A 237 4.17 -2.53 -18.57
CA LYS A 237 4.75 -1.26 -18.19
C LYS A 237 3.75 -0.31 -17.54
N ILE A 238 4.14 0.33 -16.43
CA ILE A 238 3.30 1.32 -15.74
C ILE A 238 1.93 0.69 -15.40
N SER A 239 1.99 -0.50 -14.79
CA SER A 239 0.84 -1.37 -14.59
C SER A 239 0.84 -2.00 -13.21
N TYR A 240 -0.34 -2.33 -12.68
CA TYR A 240 -0.43 -2.86 -11.32
C TYR A 240 -1.63 -3.78 -11.05
N ALA A 241 -1.48 -4.62 -10.03
CA ALA A 241 -2.53 -5.53 -9.57
C ALA A 241 -2.86 -5.29 -8.09
N MET A 242 -4.15 -5.16 -7.79
CA MET A 242 -4.65 -4.94 -6.43
C MET A 242 -5.30 -6.19 -5.82
N GLY A 243 -5.87 -7.06 -6.66
CA GLY A 243 -6.61 -8.24 -6.21
C GLY A 243 -5.71 -9.31 -5.60
N ASN A 244 -6.21 -10.01 -4.58
CA ASN A 244 -5.52 -11.17 -4.02
C ASN A 244 -5.41 -12.28 -5.07
N VAL A 245 -4.34 -13.08 -4.99
CA VAL A 245 -4.09 -14.24 -5.84
C VAL A 245 -4.05 -15.47 -4.96
N VAL A 246 -5.01 -16.38 -5.14
CA VAL A 246 -5.18 -17.56 -4.29
C VAL A 246 -5.24 -18.81 -5.15
N VAL A 247 -4.32 -19.73 -4.93
CA VAL A 247 -4.37 -21.08 -5.51
C VAL A 247 -4.55 -22.11 -4.41
N GLY A 248 -5.56 -22.97 -4.51
CA GLY A 248 -5.94 -23.91 -3.46
C GLY A 248 -5.17 -25.23 -3.47
N SER A 249 -4.99 -25.85 -4.64
CA SER A 249 -4.31 -27.14 -4.81
C SER A 249 -3.69 -27.30 -6.20
N GLY A 250 -2.73 -28.22 -6.35
CA GLY A 250 -2.10 -28.58 -7.63
C GLY A 250 -0.66 -29.07 -7.47
N ASP A 251 0.04 -29.19 -8.59
CA ASP A 251 1.49 -29.44 -8.68
C ASP A 251 2.19 -28.50 -9.68
N ARG A 252 3.38 -28.01 -9.36
CA ARG A 252 4.27 -27.22 -10.25
C ARG A 252 3.66 -25.94 -10.82
N SER A 253 2.95 -25.18 -9.99
CA SER A 253 2.30 -23.94 -10.43
C SER A 253 3.05 -22.71 -9.92
N SER A 254 3.12 -21.69 -10.77
CA SER A 254 3.76 -20.41 -10.47
C SER A 254 2.71 -19.36 -10.15
N VAL A 255 2.83 -18.72 -8.99
CA VAL A 255 1.84 -17.79 -8.44
C VAL A 255 2.53 -16.48 -8.08
N GLY A 256 2.15 -15.40 -8.77
CA GLY A 256 2.71 -14.08 -8.55
C GLY A 256 1.66 -13.01 -8.29
N GLY A 257 1.98 -12.00 -7.49
CA GLY A 257 1.06 -10.88 -7.25
C GLY A 257 0.81 -10.04 -8.51
N LEU A 258 1.81 -9.90 -9.39
CA LEU A 258 1.66 -9.25 -10.71
C LEU A 258 1.62 -10.27 -11.84
N VAL A 259 2.64 -11.12 -11.94
CA VAL A 259 2.79 -12.08 -13.05
C VAL A 259 3.02 -13.49 -12.52
N GLY A 260 2.28 -14.48 -13.02
CA GLY A 260 2.51 -15.89 -12.67
C GLY A 260 3.85 -16.38 -13.21
N ILE A 261 4.00 -16.39 -14.54
CA ILE A 261 5.22 -16.79 -15.25
C ILE A 261 5.71 -15.62 -16.10
N HIS A 262 6.94 -15.17 -15.88
CA HIS A 262 7.60 -14.13 -16.67
C HIS A 262 8.67 -14.76 -17.58
N ASP A 263 8.29 -15.02 -18.83
CA ASP A 263 9.08 -15.78 -19.80
C ASP A 263 9.76 -14.88 -20.83
N SER A 264 10.90 -15.31 -21.36
CA SER A 264 11.64 -14.61 -22.40
C SER A 264 10.85 -14.60 -23.72
N PRO A 265 10.75 -13.46 -24.43
CA PRO A 265 11.54 -12.22 -24.28
C PRO A 265 10.85 -11.12 -23.45
N GLY A 266 9.93 -11.45 -22.55
CA GLY A 266 9.10 -10.49 -21.84
C GLY A 266 9.86 -9.48 -20.98
N THR A 267 9.24 -8.32 -20.73
CA THR A 267 9.76 -7.29 -19.82
C THR A 267 8.69 -6.83 -18.83
N ILE A 268 9.09 -6.55 -17.58
CA ILE A 268 8.26 -5.85 -16.59
C ILE A 268 8.97 -4.56 -16.21
N GLU A 269 8.32 -3.42 -16.33
CA GLU A 269 8.92 -2.11 -16.05
C GLU A 269 7.96 -1.22 -15.27
N ASN A 270 8.44 -0.55 -14.23
CA ASN A 270 7.67 0.44 -13.47
C ASN A 270 6.28 -0.08 -13.05
N SER A 271 6.22 -1.27 -12.46
CA SER A 271 4.95 -1.97 -12.20
C SER A 271 4.92 -2.55 -10.79
N TYR A 272 3.72 -2.79 -10.24
CA TYR A 272 3.64 -3.22 -8.84
C TYR A 272 2.44 -4.08 -8.47
N ALA A 273 2.55 -4.81 -7.36
CA ALA A 273 1.47 -5.65 -6.82
C ALA A 273 1.16 -5.35 -5.35
N GLU A 274 -0.13 -5.23 -5.04
CA GLU A 274 -0.65 -4.95 -3.69
C GLU A 274 -1.26 -6.18 -3.00
N GLY A 275 -1.93 -7.04 -3.78
CA GLY A 275 -2.75 -8.14 -3.27
C GLY A 275 -1.93 -9.24 -2.59
N ALA A 276 -2.53 -9.89 -1.60
CA ALA A 276 -1.92 -11.07 -0.97
C ALA A 276 -1.82 -12.23 -1.98
N VAL A 277 -0.74 -13.01 -1.87
CA VAL A 277 -0.42 -14.14 -2.74
C VAL A 277 -0.37 -15.42 -1.90
N GLN A 278 -1.15 -16.42 -2.31
CA GLN A 278 -1.21 -17.73 -1.66
C GLN A 278 -1.07 -18.85 -2.69
N GLY A 279 -0.09 -19.74 -2.49
CA GLY A 279 0.02 -21.01 -3.20
C GLY A 279 -0.36 -22.21 -2.33
N GLY A 280 -1.26 -23.06 -2.80
CA GLY A 280 -1.65 -24.30 -2.14
C GLY A 280 -1.39 -25.48 -3.07
N GLY A 281 -0.53 -26.41 -2.66
CA GLY A 281 -0.16 -27.58 -3.45
C GLY A 281 1.31 -28.00 -3.29
N SER A 282 1.83 -28.82 -4.21
CA SER A 282 3.22 -29.28 -4.19
C SER A 282 4.06 -28.56 -5.25
N ASN A 283 5.32 -28.23 -4.92
CA ASN A 283 6.26 -27.59 -5.85
C ASN A 283 5.74 -26.25 -6.44
N PHE A 284 5.15 -25.39 -5.62
CA PHE A 284 4.66 -24.09 -6.05
C PHE A 284 5.74 -23.01 -5.97
N ASP A 285 5.88 -22.21 -7.02
CA ASP A 285 6.75 -21.04 -7.03
C ASP A 285 5.91 -19.80 -6.74
N VAL A 286 6.00 -19.29 -5.49
CA VAL A 286 5.16 -18.21 -4.99
C VAL A 286 5.99 -16.97 -4.74
N GLY A 287 5.73 -15.91 -5.49
CA GLY A 287 6.39 -14.61 -5.32
C GLY A 287 5.42 -13.47 -5.10
N GLY A 288 5.84 -12.46 -4.33
CA GLY A 288 5.04 -11.26 -4.13
C GLY A 288 4.78 -10.49 -5.44
N LEU A 289 5.72 -10.48 -6.38
CA LEU A 289 5.57 -9.85 -7.69
C LEU A 289 5.46 -10.89 -8.81
N VAL A 290 6.43 -11.82 -8.89
CA VAL A 290 6.53 -12.82 -9.97
C VAL A 290 6.61 -14.23 -9.39
N GLY A 291 5.83 -15.18 -9.88
CA GLY A 291 5.95 -16.58 -9.48
C GLY A 291 7.26 -17.21 -9.97
N ASP A 292 7.39 -17.35 -11.30
CA ASP A 292 8.57 -17.88 -11.98
C ASP A 292 9.15 -16.83 -12.96
N ASN A 293 10.46 -16.57 -12.87
CA ASN A 293 11.15 -15.50 -13.58
C ASN A 293 12.28 -16.00 -14.49
N TRP A 294 12.11 -15.78 -15.80
CA TRP A 294 13.05 -16.11 -16.88
C TRP A 294 13.46 -14.90 -17.72
N ALA A 295 13.02 -13.69 -17.35
CA ALA A 295 13.30 -12.49 -18.11
C ALA A 295 13.55 -11.27 -17.20
N GLY A 296 13.80 -10.12 -17.82
CA GLY A 296 14.20 -8.91 -17.11
C GLY A 296 13.01 -8.16 -16.53
N MET A 297 13.18 -7.65 -15.30
CA MET A 297 12.29 -6.66 -14.71
C MET A 297 13.06 -5.50 -14.09
N VAL A 298 12.45 -4.32 -14.13
CA VAL A 298 13.06 -3.06 -13.71
C VAL A 298 12.08 -2.20 -12.92
N ASN A 299 12.57 -1.55 -11.86
CA ASN A 299 11.86 -0.53 -11.08
C ASN A 299 10.45 -0.97 -10.65
N SER A 300 10.33 -2.20 -10.18
CA SER A 300 9.03 -2.81 -9.89
C SER A 300 8.99 -3.38 -8.47
N TYR A 301 7.81 -3.41 -7.86
CA TYR A 301 7.74 -3.79 -6.44
C TYR A 301 6.46 -4.49 -6.00
N ALA A 302 6.53 -5.24 -4.90
CA ALA A 302 5.37 -5.87 -4.29
C ALA A 302 5.29 -5.62 -2.78
N PHE A 303 4.09 -5.64 -2.20
CA PHE A 303 3.92 -5.49 -0.75
C PHE A 303 2.75 -6.30 -0.15
N GLY A 304 2.10 -7.15 -0.93
CA GLY A 304 1.10 -8.08 -0.42
C GLY A 304 1.72 -9.18 0.44
N LYS A 305 0.92 -9.76 1.34
CA LYS A 305 1.32 -10.94 2.13
C LYS A 305 1.61 -12.11 1.21
N VAL A 306 2.71 -12.84 1.42
CA VAL A 306 3.07 -14.02 0.61
C VAL A 306 3.06 -15.27 1.49
N THR A 307 2.26 -16.27 1.11
CA THR A 307 2.04 -17.48 1.92
C THR A 307 1.91 -18.74 1.08
N THR A 308 2.13 -19.89 1.73
CA THR A 308 1.80 -21.20 1.19
C THR A 308 0.97 -21.99 2.19
N GLU A 309 0.07 -22.85 1.68
CA GLU A 309 -0.58 -23.86 2.52
C GLU A 309 0.41 -24.98 2.90
N PRO A 310 0.25 -25.62 4.08
CA PRO A 310 1.08 -26.75 4.48
C PRO A 310 1.04 -27.89 3.46
N SER A 311 2.21 -28.30 2.96
CA SER A 311 2.35 -29.33 1.92
C SER A 311 3.53 -30.26 2.21
N ALA A 312 3.44 -31.50 1.71
CA ALA A 312 4.52 -32.49 1.83
C ALA A 312 5.80 -32.07 1.07
N SER A 313 5.70 -31.10 0.16
CA SER A 313 6.81 -30.48 -0.55
C SER A 313 6.48 -29.02 -0.80
N VAL A 314 6.96 -28.15 0.09
CA VAL A 314 6.85 -26.69 -0.06
C VAL A 314 7.73 -26.28 -1.23
N GLY A 315 7.15 -25.56 -2.21
CA GLY A 315 7.92 -25.01 -3.32
C GLY A 315 8.65 -23.71 -2.95
N CYS A 316 9.15 -22.98 -3.95
CA CYS A 316 9.98 -21.80 -3.75
C CYS A 316 9.12 -20.58 -3.36
N VAL A 317 9.31 -20.04 -2.16
CA VAL A 317 8.56 -18.86 -1.68
C VAL A 317 9.48 -17.68 -1.46
N GLY A 318 9.25 -16.57 -2.18
CA GLY A 318 10.03 -15.35 -2.02
C GLY A 318 9.18 -14.10 -1.92
N GLY A 319 9.74 -13.06 -1.30
CA GLY A 319 9.05 -11.77 -1.13
C GLY A 319 8.82 -11.02 -2.44
N LEU A 320 9.71 -11.19 -3.42
CA LEU A 320 9.61 -10.61 -4.76
C LEU A 320 9.34 -11.68 -5.82
N ILE A 321 10.17 -12.71 -5.86
CA ILE A 321 10.12 -13.81 -6.85
C ILE A 321 10.02 -15.15 -6.14
N GLY A 322 9.16 -16.06 -6.61
CA GLY A 322 9.17 -17.44 -6.14
C GLY A 322 10.45 -18.17 -6.60
N TYR A 323 10.57 -18.36 -7.90
CA TYR A 323 11.69 -19.05 -8.54
C TYR A 323 12.32 -18.19 -9.64
N ASN A 324 13.65 -18.07 -9.63
CA ASN A 324 14.40 -17.30 -10.62
C ASN A 324 15.38 -18.20 -11.37
N GLU A 325 15.22 -18.33 -12.68
CA GLU A 325 16.12 -19.13 -13.53
C GLU A 325 17.14 -18.26 -14.26
N GLY A 326 18.43 -18.62 -14.12
CA GLY A 326 19.51 -18.40 -15.10
C GLY A 326 19.70 -16.98 -15.66
N VAL A 327 18.82 -16.56 -16.57
CA VAL A 327 18.83 -15.28 -17.30
C VAL A 327 17.92 -14.20 -16.69
N GLY A 328 17.06 -14.54 -15.73
CA GLY A 328 16.16 -13.60 -15.07
C GLY A 328 16.94 -12.53 -14.27
N THR A 329 16.61 -11.25 -14.50
CA THR A 329 17.21 -10.09 -13.79
C THR A 329 16.15 -9.26 -13.11
N ALA A 330 16.50 -8.62 -12.00
CA ALA A 330 15.62 -7.75 -11.23
C ALA A 330 16.38 -6.49 -10.78
N ASP A 331 16.35 -5.44 -11.61
CA ASP A 331 17.09 -4.20 -11.36
C ASP A 331 16.18 -3.12 -10.75
N GLY A 332 16.62 -2.48 -9.67
CA GLY A 332 15.79 -1.50 -8.95
C GLY A 332 14.45 -2.08 -8.46
N CYS A 333 14.34 -3.41 -8.28
CA CYS A 333 13.12 -4.05 -7.81
C CYS A 333 13.15 -4.32 -6.30
N TYR A 334 12.01 -4.14 -5.64
CA TYR A 334 11.90 -4.20 -4.18
C TYR A 334 10.67 -4.97 -3.73
N TRP A 335 10.69 -5.50 -2.51
CA TRP A 335 9.47 -5.94 -1.85
C TRP A 335 9.41 -5.38 -0.43
N ASP A 336 8.19 -5.23 0.07
CA ASP A 336 7.95 -4.81 1.44
C ASP A 336 8.04 -6.02 2.37
N VAL A 337 9.10 -6.07 3.18
CA VAL A 337 9.42 -7.21 4.05
C VAL A 337 8.37 -7.40 5.14
N ASP A 338 7.81 -6.31 5.68
CA ASP A 338 6.92 -6.35 6.84
C ASP A 338 5.56 -7.01 6.53
N PRO A 339 4.80 -6.59 5.49
CA PRO A 339 3.52 -7.19 5.15
C PRO A 339 3.69 -8.51 4.38
N SER A 340 4.74 -8.67 3.57
CA SER A 340 4.99 -9.92 2.84
C SER A 340 5.24 -11.09 3.79
N GLY A 341 5.91 -10.83 4.92
CA GLY A 341 6.39 -11.85 5.84
C GLY A 341 7.63 -12.61 5.32
N GLN A 342 8.20 -12.18 4.19
CA GLN A 342 9.32 -12.85 3.54
C GLN A 342 10.61 -12.03 3.69
N LYS A 343 11.65 -12.66 4.26
CA LYS A 343 12.97 -12.05 4.44
C LYS A 343 13.82 -12.09 3.19
N ASP A 344 13.63 -13.12 2.37
CA ASP A 344 14.38 -13.34 1.15
C ASP A 344 13.57 -12.90 -0.07
N GLY A 345 14.23 -12.26 -1.03
CA GLY A 345 13.58 -11.78 -2.25
C GLY A 345 13.24 -12.91 -3.21
N PHE A 346 14.01 -14.00 -3.17
CA PHE A 346 13.80 -15.20 -3.97
C PHE A 346 13.48 -16.38 -3.05
N GLY A 347 12.56 -17.26 -3.46
CA GLY A 347 12.43 -18.58 -2.85
C GLY A 347 13.54 -19.52 -3.27
N THR A 348 13.97 -19.43 -4.54
CA THR A 348 15.16 -20.09 -5.07
C THR A 348 15.71 -19.29 -6.26
N ASN A 349 17.03 -19.36 -6.45
CA ASN A 349 17.74 -18.65 -7.52
C ASN A 349 18.82 -19.57 -8.10
N ASP A 350 18.40 -20.40 -9.06
CA ASP A 350 19.23 -21.49 -9.59
C ASP A 350 19.85 -21.12 -10.95
N ASN A 351 21.01 -21.73 -11.24
CA ASN A 351 21.73 -21.65 -12.51
C ASN A 351 22.16 -20.25 -12.99
N ASN A 352 22.12 -19.23 -12.13
CA ASN A 352 22.68 -17.93 -12.46
C ASN A 352 24.13 -17.80 -11.96
N ALA A 353 25.08 -17.65 -12.89
CA ALA A 353 26.48 -17.43 -12.55
C ALA A 353 26.73 -16.11 -11.81
N ASN A 354 25.81 -15.15 -11.94
CA ASN A 354 25.79 -13.84 -11.27
C ASN A 354 24.34 -13.50 -10.86
N PRO A 355 23.82 -14.07 -9.77
CA PRO A 355 22.43 -13.86 -9.35
C PRO A 355 22.12 -12.36 -9.15
N PRO A 356 20.95 -11.86 -9.58
CA PRO A 356 20.55 -10.48 -9.33
C PRO A 356 20.48 -10.20 -7.83
N VAL A 357 21.04 -9.06 -7.41
CA VAL A 357 20.94 -8.59 -6.02
C VAL A 357 19.65 -7.82 -5.88
N VAL A 358 18.66 -8.43 -5.22
CA VAL A 358 17.40 -7.78 -4.86
C VAL A 358 17.43 -7.34 -3.40
N THR A 359 16.79 -6.22 -3.10
CA THR A 359 16.80 -5.63 -1.77
C THR A 359 15.39 -5.59 -1.20
N GLY A 360 15.20 -6.18 -0.02
CA GLY A 360 13.97 -6.03 0.75
C GLY A 360 13.98 -4.69 1.48
N LYS A 361 12.84 -4.03 1.54
CA LYS A 361 12.65 -2.77 2.29
C LYS A 361 11.57 -2.97 3.34
N SER A 362 11.74 -2.39 4.51
CA SER A 362 10.66 -2.25 5.49
C SER A 362 9.54 -1.36 4.94
N THR A 363 8.35 -1.42 5.53
CA THR A 363 7.24 -0.55 5.16
C THR A 363 7.60 0.93 5.34
N SER A 364 8.46 1.26 6.31
CA SER A 364 8.95 2.63 6.51
C SER A 364 9.84 3.08 5.35
N GLU A 365 10.79 2.25 4.94
CA GLU A 365 11.69 2.54 3.81
C GLU A 365 10.94 2.62 2.49
N MET A 366 9.95 1.74 2.29
CA MET A 366 9.05 1.77 1.14
C MET A 366 8.24 3.07 1.04
N LYS A 367 8.17 3.88 2.12
CA LYS A 367 7.49 5.18 2.15
C LYS A 367 8.44 6.38 2.10
N GLN A 368 9.71 6.15 1.77
CA GLN A 368 10.74 7.19 1.72
C GLN A 368 11.37 7.24 0.32
N GLN A 369 11.19 8.36 -0.38
CA GLN A 369 11.67 8.53 -1.76
C GLN A 369 13.17 8.23 -1.91
N SER A 370 13.98 8.66 -0.95
CA SER A 370 15.44 8.52 -0.96
C SER A 370 15.93 7.07 -0.93
N THR A 371 15.06 6.10 -0.67
CA THR A 371 15.45 4.69 -0.61
C THR A 371 15.37 4.00 -1.98
N PHE A 372 14.77 4.64 -2.98
CA PHE A 372 14.56 4.11 -4.33
C PHE A 372 15.59 4.72 -5.30
N GLU A 373 16.78 4.12 -5.38
CA GLU A 373 17.87 4.60 -6.23
C GLU A 373 17.55 4.36 -7.71
N GLY A 374 17.83 5.35 -8.56
CA GLY A 374 17.60 5.24 -10.02
C GLY A 374 16.14 5.35 -10.47
N TRP A 375 15.19 5.46 -9.54
CA TRP A 375 13.77 5.63 -9.86
C TRP A 375 13.45 7.07 -10.28
N ASP A 376 12.59 7.20 -11.29
CA ASP A 376 12.13 8.48 -11.80
C ASP A 376 10.90 8.99 -11.03
N PHE A 377 11.17 9.74 -9.96
CA PHE A 377 10.13 10.46 -9.21
C PHE A 377 9.75 11.81 -9.80
N ALA A 378 10.34 12.20 -10.93
CA ALA A 378 9.93 13.40 -11.64
C ALA A 378 8.72 13.11 -12.55
N TYR A 379 8.67 11.91 -13.15
CA TYR A 379 7.72 11.63 -14.22
C TYR A 379 6.94 10.31 -14.09
N ILE A 380 7.51 9.28 -13.45
CA ILE A 380 6.88 7.95 -13.42
C ILE A 380 6.22 7.69 -12.05
N TRP A 381 6.97 7.93 -10.99
CA TRP A 381 6.57 7.59 -9.63
C TRP A 381 6.27 8.84 -8.79
N GLY A 382 5.22 8.77 -7.99
CA GLY A 382 4.94 9.70 -6.90
C GLY A 382 5.09 9.00 -5.56
N ILE A 383 5.46 9.74 -4.51
CA ILE A 383 5.47 9.22 -3.14
C ILE A 383 5.15 10.35 -2.17
N ASP A 384 4.21 10.12 -1.25
CA ASP A 384 3.92 11.02 -0.13
C ASP A 384 4.73 10.53 1.08
N PRO A 385 5.85 11.19 1.43
CA PRO A 385 6.80 10.67 2.41
C PRO A 385 6.15 10.30 3.75
N GLY A 386 6.37 9.07 4.18
CA GLY A 386 5.79 8.51 5.41
C GLY A 386 4.31 8.11 5.31
N LYS A 387 3.60 8.46 4.21
CA LYS A 387 2.18 8.15 4.02
C LYS A 387 1.96 7.05 2.98
N SER A 388 2.53 7.20 1.77
CA SER A 388 2.32 6.29 0.65
C SER A 388 3.58 5.51 0.29
N ARG A 389 3.41 4.32 -0.31
CA ARG A 389 4.44 3.68 -1.14
C ARG A 389 4.53 4.44 -2.49
N PRO A 390 5.53 4.18 -3.35
CA PRO A 390 5.52 4.73 -4.69
C PRO A 390 4.21 4.41 -5.40
N PHE A 391 3.57 5.38 -6.03
CA PHE A 391 2.40 5.17 -6.87
C PHE A 391 2.68 5.74 -8.26
N LEU A 392 2.08 5.15 -9.28
CA LEU A 392 2.30 5.58 -10.66
C LEU A 392 1.59 6.90 -10.93
N LEU A 393 2.30 7.91 -11.45
CA LEU A 393 1.70 9.21 -11.75
C LEU A 393 0.74 9.13 -12.95
N ALA A 394 1.04 8.35 -13.98
CA ALA A 394 0.33 8.39 -15.26
C ALA A 394 -1.10 7.79 -15.29
N LEU A 395 -1.65 7.33 -14.16
CA LEU A 395 -2.97 6.66 -14.06
C LEU A 395 -4.11 7.58 -13.60
N PHE A 396 -3.93 8.90 -13.74
CA PHE A 396 -4.97 9.89 -13.45
C PHE A 396 -6.19 9.72 -14.38
N SER A 397 -7.40 9.81 -13.84
CA SER A 397 -8.61 9.81 -14.67
C SER A 397 -9.78 10.65 -14.14
N GLY A 398 -9.72 11.14 -12.89
CA GLY A 398 -10.83 11.80 -12.21
C GLY A 398 -10.72 13.33 -12.10
N GLY A 399 -9.72 13.93 -12.74
CA GLY A 399 -9.53 15.38 -12.78
C GLY A 399 -8.57 15.92 -11.71
N LEU A 400 -8.10 17.15 -11.96
CA LEU A 400 -7.16 17.90 -11.16
C LEU A 400 -7.91 18.98 -10.38
N ALA A 401 -7.59 19.18 -9.10
CA ALA A 401 -8.24 20.22 -8.30
C ALA A 401 -7.25 20.96 -7.40
N PHE A 402 -7.40 22.29 -7.35
CA PHE A 402 -6.83 23.10 -6.27
C PHE A 402 -7.67 22.94 -5.00
N GLU A 403 -6.98 22.86 -3.88
CA GLU A 403 -7.57 22.81 -2.55
C GLU A 403 -7.03 23.98 -1.72
N PRO A 404 -7.79 25.08 -1.57
CA PRO A 404 -9.14 25.36 -2.11
C PRO A 404 -9.14 25.83 -3.59
N PRO A 405 -10.28 25.74 -4.30
CA PRO A 405 -10.41 26.22 -5.69
C PRO A 405 -10.48 27.75 -5.82
N GLN A 406 -10.50 28.49 -4.72
CA GLN A 406 -10.49 29.94 -4.70
C GLN A 406 -9.75 30.46 -3.46
N TYR A 407 -8.97 31.52 -3.63
CA TYR A 407 -8.25 32.25 -2.60
C TYR A 407 -8.77 33.68 -2.50
N GLU A 408 -9.11 34.13 -1.30
CA GLU A 408 -9.32 35.55 -0.99
C GLU A 408 -8.26 35.99 0.02
N MET A 409 -7.48 37.02 -0.34
CA MET A 409 -6.30 37.45 0.42
C MET A 409 -6.11 38.98 0.37
N ASN A 410 -5.47 39.54 1.40
CA ASN A 410 -5.09 40.95 1.40
C ASN A 410 -3.76 41.17 0.65
N VAL A 411 -3.52 42.39 0.18
CA VAL A 411 -2.18 42.78 -0.31
C VAL A 411 -1.13 42.52 0.79
N GLY A 412 -0.10 41.75 0.46
CA GLY A 412 0.99 41.30 1.33
C GLY A 412 0.77 39.93 2.00
N GLU A 413 -0.43 39.35 1.90
CA GLU A 413 -0.74 38.02 2.47
C GLU A 413 -0.21 36.90 1.56
N SER A 414 0.22 35.78 2.16
CA SER A 414 0.64 34.58 1.42
C SER A 414 -0.09 33.33 1.92
N ARG A 415 -0.42 32.41 1.00
CA ARG A 415 -1.08 31.13 1.30
C ARG A 415 -0.47 29.98 0.50
N ASP A 416 -0.60 28.78 1.01
CA ASP A 416 -0.17 27.58 0.32
C ASP A 416 -1.24 27.12 -0.67
N ALA A 417 -0.80 26.73 -1.86
CA ALA A 417 -1.62 26.09 -2.87
C ALA A 417 -1.35 24.59 -2.87
N VAL A 418 -2.39 23.82 -2.56
CA VAL A 418 -2.37 22.35 -2.56
C VAL A 418 -3.14 21.85 -3.77
N LEU A 419 -2.61 20.83 -4.42
CA LEU A 419 -3.24 20.16 -5.55
C LEU A 419 -3.45 18.69 -5.26
N SER A 420 -4.61 18.18 -5.66
CA SER A 420 -4.89 16.75 -5.67
C SER A 420 -5.34 16.29 -7.04
N ALA A 421 -5.17 14.99 -7.27
CA ALA A 421 -5.71 14.30 -8.42
C ALA A 421 -6.43 13.03 -8.02
N GLN A 422 -7.47 12.73 -8.77
CA GLN A 422 -8.21 11.48 -8.66
C GLN A 422 -7.77 10.50 -9.76
N TYR A 423 -7.52 9.26 -9.37
CA TYR A 423 -7.01 8.19 -10.20
C TYR A 423 -8.14 7.27 -10.68
N SER A 424 -7.88 6.51 -11.74
CA SER A 424 -8.84 5.54 -12.32
C SER A 424 -9.26 4.44 -11.36
N ASP A 425 -8.43 4.15 -10.37
CA ASP A 425 -8.80 3.24 -9.30
C ASP A 425 -9.74 3.85 -8.25
N GLY A 426 -9.98 5.16 -8.28
CA GLY A 426 -10.79 5.91 -7.32
C GLY A 426 -9.97 6.53 -6.18
N ASN A 427 -8.66 6.27 -6.12
CA ASN A 427 -7.78 6.88 -5.12
C ASN A 427 -7.59 8.37 -5.41
N ARG A 428 -7.30 9.13 -4.35
CA ARG A 428 -7.01 10.56 -4.43
C ARG A 428 -5.67 10.84 -3.76
N TRP A 429 -4.74 11.44 -4.49
CA TRP A 429 -3.40 11.74 -3.99
C TRP A 429 -3.08 13.22 -4.14
N HIS A 430 -2.34 13.77 -3.17
CA HIS A 430 -1.77 15.11 -3.29
C HIS A 430 -0.61 15.07 -4.26
N ILE A 431 -0.62 15.97 -5.24
CA ILE A 431 0.38 16.02 -6.30
C ILE A 431 1.04 17.40 -6.46
N THR A 432 0.89 18.27 -5.46
CA THR A 432 1.41 19.64 -5.41
C THR A 432 2.87 19.76 -5.84
N THR A 433 3.71 18.84 -5.38
CA THR A 433 5.17 18.83 -5.65
C THR A 433 5.50 18.74 -7.15
N TRP A 434 4.67 18.03 -7.91
CA TRP A 434 4.86 17.73 -9.34
C TRP A 434 4.11 18.69 -10.27
N ALA A 435 3.28 19.58 -9.71
CA ALA A 435 2.59 20.61 -10.47
C ALA A 435 3.52 21.79 -10.77
N THR A 436 3.36 22.39 -11.95
CA THR A 436 3.79 23.75 -12.25
C THR A 436 2.60 24.68 -12.11
N VAL A 437 2.67 25.61 -11.16
CA VAL A 437 1.61 26.61 -10.96
C VAL A 437 2.06 27.93 -11.58
N VAL A 438 1.22 28.49 -12.44
CA VAL A 438 1.41 29.83 -13.00
C VAL A 438 0.23 30.72 -12.62
N SER A 439 0.49 32.01 -12.48
CA SER A 439 -0.56 33.02 -12.29
C SER A 439 -0.81 33.76 -13.60
N SER A 440 -2.08 34.01 -13.92
CA SER A 440 -2.47 34.84 -15.06
C SER A 440 -2.04 36.30 -14.90
N ASP A 441 -1.80 36.75 -13.66
CA ASP A 441 -1.32 38.10 -13.34
C ASP A 441 -0.46 38.06 -12.05
N PRO A 442 0.87 37.88 -12.17
CA PRO A 442 1.81 37.92 -11.05
C PRO A 442 1.88 39.28 -10.32
N GLY A 443 1.44 40.36 -10.97
CA GLY A 443 1.32 41.67 -10.34
C GLY A 443 0.20 41.72 -9.31
N VAL A 444 -0.87 40.94 -9.52
CA VAL A 444 -1.96 40.76 -8.56
C VAL A 444 -1.62 39.66 -7.56
N ALA A 445 -1.33 38.45 -8.04
CA ALA A 445 -0.99 37.30 -7.21
C ALA A 445 0.21 36.56 -7.81
N ASP A 446 1.35 36.62 -7.12
CA ASP A 446 2.56 35.91 -7.53
C ASP A 446 2.59 34.50 -6.94
N VAL A 447 3.27 33.59 -7.63
CA VAL A 447 3.41 32.19 -7.21
C VAL A 447 4.87 31.78 -7.21
N ALA A 448 5.32 31.23 -6.09
CA ALA A 448 6.68 30.76 -5.91
C ALA A 448 6.68 29.32 -5.38
N LYS A 449 7.52 28.46 -5.96
CA LYS A 449 7.73 27.10 -5.45
C LYS A 449 8.58 27.17 -4.18
N VAL A 450 8.03 26.72 -3.05
CA VAL A 450 8.72 26.58 -1.76
C VAL A 450 8.52 25.13 -1.33
N GLU A 451 9.47 24.27 -1.71
CA GLU A 451 9.26 22.82 -1.61
C GLU A 451 8.84 22.38 -0.19
N PRO A 452 7.79 21.53 -0.05
CA PRO A 452 7.09 20.79 -1.11
C PRO A 452 5.83 21.48 -1.68
N VAL A 453 5.56 22.75 -1.35
CA VAL A 453 4.31 23.46 -1.71
C VAL A 453 4.52 24.62 -2.69
N TRP A 454 3.43 25.12 -3.27
CA TRP A 454 3.41 26.39 -3.99
C TRP A 454 2.88 27.48 -3.08
N LYS A 455 3.60 28.59 -2.97
CA LYS A 455 3.19 29.74 -2.17
C LYS A 455 2.63 30.83 -3.06
N VAL A 456 1.39 31.26 -2.79
CA VAL A 456 0.66 32.30 -3.50
C VAL A 456 0.70 33.58 -2.68
N THR A 457 1.26 34.66 -3.20
CA THR A 457 1.41 35.94 -2.51
C THR A 457 0.63 37.05 -3.22
N GLY A 458 -0.27 37.72 -2.51
CA GLY A 458 -1.04 38.83 -3.05
C GLY A 458 -0.21 40.12 -3.09
N ASN A 459 0.10 40.64 -4.28
CA ASN A 459 0.96 41.81 -4.46
C ASN A 459 0.19 43.11 -4.67
N GLN A 460 -0.93 43.05 -5.40
CA GLN A 460 -1.78 44.20 -5.69
C GLN A 460 -3.25 43.78 -5.69
N ALA A 461 -4.14 44.69 -5.31
CA ALA A 461 -5.58 44.44 -5.38
C ALA A 461 -6.02 44.17 -6.83
N GLY A 462 -6.80 43.10 -7.02
CA GLY A 462 -7.22 42.61 -8.33
C GLY A 462 -7.71 41.17 -8.26
N THR A 463 -7.87 40.54 -9.41
CA THR A 463 -8.17 39.10 -9.50
C THR A 463 -7.21 38.46 -10.50
N ALA A 464 -6.61 37.34 -10.11
CA ALA A 464 -5.78 36.51 -10.95
C ALA A 464 -6.34 35.08 -10.95
N THR A 465 -6.03 34.31 -11.98
CA THR A 465 -6.31 32.87 -12.03
C THR A 465 -4.98 32.14 -11.91
N LEU A 466 -4.91 31.21 -10.96
CA LEU A 466 -3.84 30.23 -10.92
C LEU A 466 -4.20 29.09 -11.85
N THR A 467 -3.26 28.69 -12.69
CA THR A 467 -3.38 27.53 -13.55
C THR A 467 -2.27 26.57 -13.16
N ALA A 468 -2.64 25.37 -12.74
CA ALA A 468 -1.69 24.31 -12.53
C ALA A 468 -1.66 23.39 -13.74
N SER A 469 -0.47 23.24 -14.29
CA SER A 469 -0.13 22.35 -15.38
C SER A 469 0.91 21.34 -14.89
N PHE A 470 0.95 20.15 -15.48
CA PHE A 470 1.91 19.12 -15.10
C PHE A 470 2.91 18.97 -16.25
N PRO A 471 4.19 19.32 -16.04
CA PRO A 471 5.09 19.70 -17.12
C PRO A 471 5.39 18.62 -18.16
N ASN A 472 5.09 17.33 -17.93
CA ASN A 472 5.31 16.27 -18.92
C ASN A 472 4.27 15.13 -18.86
N LEU A 473 2.99 15.48 -18.80
CA LEU A 473 1.91 14.57 -19.22
C LEU A 473 1.78 14.48 -20.76
N ALA A 474 2.72 15.02 -21.54
CA ALA A 474 2.64 15.04 -23.00
C ALA A 474 2.56 13.64 -23.64
N ASP A 475 3.12 12.62 -22.97
CA ASP A 475 3.01 11.20 -23.34
C ASP A 475 1.90 10.46 -22.59
N VAL A 476 1.16 11.14 -21.70
CA VAL A 476 -0.11 10.65 -21.15
C VAL A 476 -1.20 11.16 -22.10
N PRO A 477 -1.75 10.30 -22.98
CA PRO A 477 -2.69 10.74 -23.99
C PRO A 477 -4.03 11.04 -23.31
N ASN A 478 -4.25 12.30 -22.93
CA ASN A 478 -5.59 12.88 -22.74
C ASN A 478 -5.64 14.38 -22.45
N ASN A 479 -4.53 15.15 -22.45
CA ASN A 479 -4.60 16.60 -22.19
C ASN A 479 -5.48 16.88 -20.95
N LEU A 480 -5.15 16.25 -19.81
CA LEU A 480 -5.93 16.44 -18.57
C LEU A 480 -6.14 17.95 -18.37
N PRO A 481 -7.39 18.41 -18.18
CA PRO A 481 -7.66 19.84 -18.11
C PRO A 481 -6.88 20.43 -16.94
N ASP A 482 -6.18 21.53 -17.20
CA ASP A 482 -5.46 22.26 -16.15
C ASP A 482 -6.40 22.51 -14.96
N ALA A 483 -5.91 22.30 -13.74
CA ALA A 483 -6.63 22.78 -12.58
C ALA A 483 -6.54 24.31 -12.56
N THR A 484 -7.66 24.97 -12.31
CA THR A 484 -7.67 26.42 -12.13
C THR A 484 -8.19 26.79 -10.75
N ALA A 485 -7.59 27.81 -10.14
CA ALA A 485 -8.12 28.46 -8.95
C ALA A 485 -8.19 29.97 -9.16
N THR A 486 -9.19 30.62 -8.57
CA THR A 486 -9.29 32.09 -8.62
C THR A 486 -8.64 32.70 -7.40
N VAL A 487 -7.79 33.71 -7.56
CA VAL A 487 -7.19 34.49 -6.47
C VAL A 487 -7.71 35.91 -6.54
N LYS A 488 -8.44 36.33 -5.51
CA LYS A 488 -8.90 37.71 -5.35
C LYS A 488 -8.08 38.39 -4.26
N VAL A 489 -7.34 39.42 -4.65
CA VAL A 489 -6.51 40.22 -3.75
C VAL A 489 -7.20 41.55 -3.49
N VAL A 490 -7.31 41.96 -2.24
CA VAL A 490 -7.96 43.23 -1.86
C VAL A 490 -6.99 44.14 -1.11
N SER A 491 -7.07 45.46 -1.36
CA SER A 491 -6.30 46.44 -0.60
C SER A 491 -6.79 46.47 0.85
N PRO A 492 -5.89 46.56 1.84
CA PRO A 492 -6.30 46.74 3.22
C PRO A 492 -7.03 48.08 3.37
N SER A 493 -8.35 48.05 3.52
CA SER A 493 -9.14 49.26 3.69
C SER A 493 -8.91 49.84 5.08
N SER A 494 -8.45 51.09 5.16
CA SER A 494 -8.55 51.91 6.35
C SER A 494 -10.02 52.28 6.62
N GLY A 495 -10.71 51.46 7.42
CA GLY A 495 -11.94 51.75 8.18
C GLY A 495 -13.15 52.36 7.46
N GLY A 496 -14.24 51.59 7.32
CA GLY A 496 -15.60 52.10 7.11
C GLY A 496 -16.45 51.26 6.16
N GLY A 497 -17.38 50.47 6.72
CA GLY A 497 -18.10 49.40 6.02
C GLY A 497 -19.07 49.82 4.90
N GLY A 498 -19.26 48.89 3.95
CA GLY A 498 -20.27 49.00 2.90
C GLY A 498 -20.11 48.01 1.73
N GLY A 499 -20.27 46.71 2.00
CA GLY A 499 -20.95 45.76 1.10
C GLY A 499 -20.38 45.46 -0.30
N GLY A 500 -19.44 44.52 -0.36
CA GLY A 500 -19.16 43.69 -1.53
C GLY A 500 -18.75 42.30 -1.05
N SER A 501 -19.63 41.65 -0.29
CA SER A 501 -19.29 40.50 0.52
C SER A 501 -19.06 39.27 -0.35
N GLY A 502 -17.80 38.83 -0.43
CA GLY A 502 -17.52 37.39 -0.41
C GLY A 502 -18.23 36.75 0.80
N PRO A 503 -18.38 35.43 0.82
CA PRO A 503 -19.12 34.75 1.87
C PRO A 503 -18.67 35.29 3.24
N VAL A 504 -19.58 35.93 3.98
CA VAL A 504 -19.24 36.55 5.26
C VAL A 504 -19.03 35.42 6.25
N LEU A 505 -17.80 35.22 6.72
CA LEU A 505 -17.52 34.19 7.71
C LEU A 505 -18.31 34.54 8.99
N LEU A 506 -19.34 33.76 9.28
CA LEU A 506 -20.20 33.98 10.44
C LEU A 506 -19.49 33.43 11.68
N ARG A 507 -19.09 32.16 11.64
CA ARG A 507 -18.45 31.45 12.75
C ARG A 507 -17.58 30.29 12.27
N LEU A 508 -16.72 29.81 13.17
CA LEU A 508 -16.07 28.51 13.05
C LEU A 508 -16.91 27.45 13.76
N VAL A 509 -16.85 26.24 13.23
CA VAL A 509 -17.53 25.05 13.71
C VAL A 509 -16.49 23.96 13.83
N VAL A 510 -16.07 23.64 15.05
CA VAL A 510 -15.15 22.54 15.31
C VAL A 510 -15.93 21.24 15.46
N ARG A 511 -15.37 20.16 14.92
CA ARG A 511 -15.88 18.81 15.06
C ARG A 511 -14.73 17.90 15.53
N PRO A 512 -14.91 17.13 16.61
CA PRO A 512 -16.08 17.13 17.50
C PRO A 512 -16.22 18.43 18.32
N GLU A 513 -17.43 18.73 18.82
CA GLU A 513 -17.75 19.95 19.63
C GLU A 513 -17.25 19.88 21.07
N SER A 514 -16.79 18.71 21.49
CA SER A 514 -15.95 18.46 22.65
C SER A 514 -15.07 17.28 22.30
N LEU A 515 -13.86 17.24 22.84
CA LEU A 515 -12.95 16.12 22.61
C LEU A 515 -12.54 15.54 23.96
N GLU A 516 -12.75 14.24 24.13
CA GLU A 516 -12.33 13.49 25.31
C GLU A 516 -11.19 12.58 24.90
N LEU A 517 -9.98 12.83 25.45
CA LEU A 517 -8.78 12.06 25.14
C LEU A 517 -8.17 11.51 26.42
N LYS A 518 -7.61 10.31 26.35
CA LYS A 518 -6.76 9.79 27.42
C LYS A 518 -5.36 10.35 27.23
N VAL A 519 -4.62 10.52 28.33
CA VAL A 519 -3.21 10.93 28.28
C VAL A 519 -2.43 9.99 27.34
N GLY A 520 -1.74 10.55 26.35
CA GLY A 520 -1.05 9.81 25.27
C GLY A 520 -1.88 9.56 24.01
N GLU A 521 -3.20 9.74 24.05
CA GLU A 521 -4.04 9.73 22.86
C GLU A 521 -4.00 11.10 22.17
N SER A 522 -4.15 11.07 20.85
CA SER A 522 -4.41 12.26 20.06
C SER A 522 -5.80 12.17 19.44
N GLY A 523 -6.49 13.29 19.38
CA GLY A 523 -7.72 13.43 18.62
C GLY A 523 -7.58 14.57 17.63
N SER A 524 -8.11 14.36 16.44
CA SER A 524 -8.07 15.36 15.38
C SER A 524 -9.29 16.25 15.49
N LEU A 525 -9.07 17.55 15.47
CA LEU A 525 -10.12 18.55 15.31
C LEU A 525 -10.29 18.80 13.82
N GLN A 526 -11.52 18.71 13.34
CA GLN A 526 -11.89 19.26 12.04
C GLN A 526 -12.51 20.63 12.27
N VAL A 527 -11.96 21.64 11.61
CA VAL A 527 -12.44 23.01 11.74
C VAL A 527 -13.14 23.38 10.44
N TYR A 528 -14.45 23.54 10.52
CA TYR A 528 -15.23 24.09 9.42
C TYR A 528 -15.51 25.57 9.65
N THR A 529 -15.59 26.32 8.58
CA THR A 529 -16.20 27.64 8.56
C THR A 529 -17.69 27.52 8.28
N GLU A 530 -18.50 28.44 8.79
CA GLU A 530 -19.88 28.64 8.34
C GLU A 530 -20.03 30.09 7.89
N TYR A 531 -20.43 30.25 6.62
CA TYR A 531 -20.55 31.55 5.98
C TYR A 531 -22.02 31.97 5.81
N ALA A 532 -22.26 33.27 5.63
CA ALA A 532 -23.57 33.81 5.29
C ALA A 532 -24.06 33.18 3.96
N GLY A 533 -25.17 32.43 4.03
CA GLY A 533 -25.68 31.61 2.92
C GLY A 533 -25.61 30.09 3.14
N GLY A 534 -25.03 29.63 4.26
CA GLY A 534 -25.06 28.21 4.70
C GLY A 534 -23.94 27.32 4.15
N TRP A 535 -23.00 27.88 3.38
CA TRP A 535 -21.83 27.16 2.88
C TRP A 535 -20.78 26.91 3.98
N LYS A 536 -20.03 25.80 3.85
CA LYS A 536 -18.99 25.36 4.79
C LYS A 536 -17.69 25.02 4.06
N GLN A 537 -16.55 25.44 4.61
CA GLN A 537 -15.20 25.08 4.17
C GLN A 537 -14.46 24.37 5.29
N ASP A 538 -13.79 23.26 5.02
CA ASP A 538 -12.79 22.71 5.94
C ASP A 538 -11.55 23.61 5.91
N VAL A 539 -11.16 24.12 7.08
CA VAL A 539 -10.01 25.00 7.30
C VAL A 539 -9.10 24.44 8.39
N THR A 540 -9.16 23.12 8.63
CA THR A 540 -8.42 22.44 9.70
C THR A 540 -6.93 22.78 9.66
N GLU A 541 -6.28 22.70 8.52
CA GLU A 541 -4.84 22.97 8.40
C GLU A 541 -4.53 24.46 8.18
N LEU A 542 -5.56 25.29 7.99
CA LEU A 542 -5.44 26.74 7.78
C LEU A 542 -5.69 27.55 9.06
N ALA A 543 -6.33 26.95 10.06
CA ALA A 543 -6.58 27.57 11.35
C ALA A 543 -5.33 27.52 12.23
N THR A 544 -5.16 28.54 13.09
CA THR A 544 -4.13 28.50 14.12
C THR A 544 -4.72 27.93 15.40
N TYR A 545 -3.98 27.01 16.02
CA TYR A 545 -4.38 26.35 17.25
C TYR A 545 -3.49 26.80 18.38
N ARG A 546 -4.12 27.06 19.53
CA ARG A 546 -3.40 27.37 20.76
C ARG A 546 -4.07 26.65 21.92
N SER A 547 -3.28 25.85 22.63
CA SER A 547 -3.71 25.31 23.92
C SER A 547 -3.56 26.37 25.01
N SER A 548 -4.56 26.47 25.88
CA SER A 548 -4.49 27.29 27.10
C SER A 548 -3.45 26.76 28.09
N ASP A 549 -3.19 25.45 28.05
CA ASP A 549 -2.20 24.76 28.88
C ASP A 549 -1.48 23.69 28.05
N PRO A 550 -0.37 24.06 27.36
CA PRO A 550 0.44 23.11 26.59
C PRO A 550 1.06 21.97 27.40
N ALA A 551 1.10 22.07 28.73
CA ALA A 551 1.56 20.98 29.59
C ALA A 551 0.47 19.91 29.81
N VAL A 552 -0.80 20.32 29.76
CA VAL A 552 -1.97 19.41 29.80
C VAL A 552 -2.25 18.85 28.41
N ALA A 553 -2.21 19.68 27.37
CA ALA A 553 -2.35 19.22 26.00
C ALA A 553 -1.71 20.15 24.99
N GLU A 554 -0.98 19.56 24.07
CA GLU A 554 -0.44 20.26 22.92
C GLU A 554 -1.38 20.10 21.74
N VAL A 555 -1.46 21.10 20.88
CA VAL A 555 -2.19 21.03 19.63
C VAL A 555 -1.24 21.51 18.53
N ASP A 556 -1.07 20.70 17.50
CA ASP A 556 -0.20 21.05 16.39
C ASP A 556 -0.92 21.94 15.36
N SER A 557 -0.19 22.35 14.32
CA SER A 557 -0.72 23.15 13.22
C SER A 557 -1.75 22.41 12.35
N LEU A 558 -1.91 21.10 12.53
CA LEU A 558 -2.85 20.25 11.78
C LEU A 558 -4.14 20.00 12.58
N GLY A 559 -4.33 20.68 13.71
CA GLY A 559 -5.51 20.52 14.56
C GLY A 559 -5.52 19.23 15.37
N ARG A 560 -4.39 18.52 15.46
CA ARG A 560 -4.28 17.32 16.28
C ARG A 560 -3.95 17.70 17.72
N ALA A 561 -4.94 17.57 18.59
CA ALA A 561 -4.75 17.75 20.02
C ALA A 561 -4.21 16.46 20.63
N THR A 562 -3.06 16.54 21.30
CA THR A 562 -2.39 15.44 21.99
C THR A 562 -2.42 15.67 23.49
N ALA A 563 -2.99 14.71 24.21
CA ALA A 563 -3.09 14.74 25.66
C ALA A 563 -1.72 14.48 26.30
N LYS A 564 -1.15 15.46 27.00
CA LYS A 564 0.16 15.35 27.68
C LYS A 564 0.05 15.07 29.17
N ALA A 565 -0.98 15.61 29.85
CA ALA A 565 -1.26 15.35 31.25
C ALA A 565 -2.77 15.36 31.54
N PRO A 566 -3.24 14.74 32.65
CA PRO A 566 -4.65 14.81 33.03
C PRO A 566 -5.06 16.25 33.37
N GLY A 567 -6.21 16.67 32.90
CA GLY A 567 -6.71 18.03 33.13
C GLY A 567 -7.72 18.45 32.06
N THR A 568 -8.04 19.73 32.04
CA THR A 568 -8.84 20.34 30.97
C THR A 568 -8.00 21.43 30.34
N ALA A 569 -7.77 21.34 29.03
CA ALA A 569 -7.16 22.43 28.27
C ALA A 569 -8.17 22.95 27.25
N GLU A 570 -8.20 24.27 27.11
CA GLU A 570 -9.02 24.93 26.12
C GLU A 570 -8.19 25.13 24.85
N ILE A 571 -8.63 24.51 23.76
CA ILE A 571 -8.03 24.72 22.46
C ILE A 571 -8.74 25.90 21.80
N THR A 572 -8.01 27.01 21.68
CA THR A 572 -8.44 28.17 20.92
C THR A 572 -8.06 27.96 19.46
N VAL A 573 -9.07 27.85 18.60
CA VAL A 573 -8.91 27.78 17.14
C VAL A 573 -9.20 29.17 16.58
N THR A 574 -8.27 29.71 15.80
CA THR A 574 -8.41 31.04 15.17
C THR A 574 -8.24 30.95 13.66
N TYR A 575 -9.21 31.47 12.90
CA TYR A 575 -9.12 31.58 11.45
C TYR A 575 -9.79 32.87 10.99
N GLN A 576 -9.07 33.68 10.20
CA GLN A 576 -9.52 34.98 9.67
C GLN A 576 -10.15 35.92 10.72
N GLY A 577 -9.58 35.96 11.93
CA GLY A 577 -10.04 36.81 13.03
C GLY A 577 -11.27 36.29 13.79
N LYS A 578 -11.84 35.14 13.40
CA LYS A 578 -12.84 34.41 14.19
C LYS A 578 -12.15 33.42 15.10
N THR A 579 -12.62 33.32 16.33
CA THR A 579 -12.16 32.36 17.31
C THR A 579 -13.29 31.42 17.72
N VAL A 580 -12.96 30.15 17.94
CA VAL A 580 -13.82 29.19 18.60
C VAL A 580 -12.97 28.45 19.63
N GLN A 581 -13.52 28.31 20.82
CA GLN A 581 -12.86 27.64 21.92
C GLN A 581 -13.54 26.29 22.12
N LEU A 582 -12.71 25.25 22.16
CA LEU A 582 -13.13 23.90 22.44
C LEU A 582 -12.54 23.49 23.78
N GLN A 583 -13.39 23.08 24.72
CA GLN A 583 -12.89 22.37 25.89
C GLN A 583 -12.52 20.96 25.48
N VAL A 584 -11.26 20.62 25.73
CA VAL A 584 -10.78 19.25 25.59
C VAL A 584 -10.55 18.72 26.99
N THR A 585 -11.28 17.67 27.34
CA THR A 585 -11.19 17.01 28.64
C THR A 585 -10.23 15.84 28.50
N PHE A 586 -9.11 15.93 29.20
CA PHE A 586 -8.08 14.91 29.19
C PHE A 586 -8.29 14.01 30.39
N GLN A 587 -9.05 12.94 30.16
CA GLN A 587 -9.37 12.01 31.22
C GLN A 587 -8.13 11.17 31.52
N ARG A 588 -7.76 11.11 32.80
CA ARG A 588 -7.00 9.95 33.27
C ARG A 588 -7.95 8.78 33.21
N VAL A 589 -7.84 7.91 32.21
CA VAL A 589 -8.19 6.52 32.49
C VAL A 589 -7.11 6.05 33.45
N THR A 590 -7.44 6.12 34.74
CA THR A 590 -6.72 5.36 35.74
C THR A 590 -7.36 3.99 35.65
N PRO A 591 -6.78 3.01 34.96
CA PRO A 591 -7.15 1.65 35.30
C PRO A 591 -6.74 1.48 36.77
N GLN A 592 -7.70 1.17 37.65
CA GLN A 592 -7.40 0.88 39.06
C GLN A 592 -6.62 -0.44 39.10
N GLY A 593 -5.30 -0.34 38.94
CA GLY A 593 -4.39 -1.40 39.35
C GLY A 593 -4.48 -1.61 40.87
N PRO A 594 -3.98 -2.73 41.39
CA PRO A 594 -3.97 -3.01 42.83
C PRO A 594 -3.35 -1.84 43.62
N ASP A 595 -3.95 -1.52 44.77
CA ASP A 595 -3.46 -0.45 45.63
C ASP A 595 -2.29 -0.96 46.47
N PHE A 596 -1.06 -0.60 46.04
CA PHE A 596 0.14 -0.97 46.78
C PHE A 596 0.32 -0.08 48.00
N THR A 597 0.66 -0.68 49.13
CA THR A 597 0.70 0.00 50.44
C THR A 597 1.83 1.02 50.58
N ASP A 598 2.85 0.96 49.71
CA ASP A 598 4.14 1.65 49.84
C ASP A 598 4.47 2.59 48.67
N ILE A 599 3.53 2.83 47.75
CA ILE A 599 3.76 3.76 46.63
C ILE A 599 3.14 5.14 46.83
N LYS A 600 2.35 5.34 47.89
CA LYS A 600 1.62 6.59 48.12
C LYS A 600 2.59 7.75 48.34
N GLY A 601 2.53 8.77 47.48
CA GLY A 601 3.43 9.93 47.52
C GLY A 601 4.82 9.67 46.91
N HIS A 602 5.06 8.48 46.36
CA HIS A 602 6.28 8.17 45.61
C HIS A 602 6.20 8.77 44.19
N TRP A 603 7.30 9.28 43.64
CA TRP A 603 7.31 9.93 42.32
C TRP A 603 6.81 9.02 41.18
N ALA A 604 7.08 7.71 41.30
CA ALA A 604 6.64 6.69 40.35
C ALA A 604 5.24 6.13 40.64
N GLU A 605 4.50 6.65 41.63
CA GLU A 605 3.18 6.12 42.02
C GLU A 605 2.26 5.92 40.81
N ALA A 606 2.14 6.94 39.97
CA ALA A 606 1.27 6.90 38.80
C ALA A 606 1.74 5.86 37.77
N LEU A 607 3.04 5.77 37.52
CA LEU A 607 3.66 4.85 36.56
C LEU A 607 3.50 3.40 37.02
N ILE A 608 3.68 3.14 38.32
CA ILE A 608 3.54 1.81 38.92
C ILE A 608 2.09 1.34 38.80
N ARG A 609 1.11 2.20 39.13
CA ARG A 609 -0.32 1.86 38.99
C ARG A 609 -0.69 1.57 37.55
N GLU A 610 -0.14 2.33 36.60
CA GLU A 610 -0.35 2.12 35.18
C GLU A 610 0.22 0.78 34.69
N ALA A 611 1.49 0.51 34.97
CA ALA A 611 2.13 -0.75 34.57
C ALA A 611 1.46 -1.96 35.24
N ALA A 612 1.03 -1.84 36.50
CA ALA A 612 0.34 -2.91 37.21
C ALA A 612 -1.03 -3.21 36.61
N ALA A 613 -1.77 -2.16 36.22
CA ALA A 613 -3.08 -2.32 35.63
C ALA A 613 -3.06 -2.89 34.21
N ARG A 614 -1.96 -2.68 33.47
CA ARG A 614 -1.70 -3.33 32.17
C ARG A 614 -1.20 -4.78 32.31
N GLY A 615 -1.03 -5.28 33.54
CA GLY A 615 -0.50 -6.61 33.82
C GLY A 615 1.02 -6.73 33.59
N TRP A 616 1.71 -5.62 33.34
CA TRP A 616 3.14 -5.57 33.02
C TRP A 616 4.02 -5.78 34.23
N VAL A 617 3.55 -5.35 35.41
CA VAL A 617 4.22 -5.58 36.69
C VAL A 617 3.26 -6.08 37.74
N THR A 618 3.79 -6.78 38.74
CA THR A 618 3.04 -7.27 39.90
C THR A 618 3.78 -6.87 41.17
N GLY A 619 3.03 -6.57 42.23
CA GLY A 619 3.60 -6.39 43.57
C GLY A 619 3.85 -7.71 44.28
N PHE A 620 4.27 -7.59 45.54
CA PHE A 620 4.53 -8.73 46.40
C PHE A 620 3.24 -9.21 47.08
N PRO A 621 3.20 -10.48 47.54
CA PRO A 621 2.03 -11.04 48.23
C PRO A 621 1.59 -10.26 49.48
N ASP A 622 2.49 -9.46 50.07
CA ASP A 622 2.23 -8.59 51.23
C ASP A 622 1.51 -7.28 50.86
N GLY A 623 1.19 -7.06 49.58
CA GLY A 623 0.53 -5.85 49.08
C GLY A 623 1.48 -4.67 48.84
N SER A 624 2.80 -4.85 48.95
CA SER A 624 3.80 -3.83 48.60
C SER A 624 4.25 -3.93 47.14
N PHE A 625 4.74 -2.84 46.56
CA PHE A 625 5.42 -2.83 45.26
C PHE A 625 6.94 -2.76 45.40
N ARG A 626 7.43 -2.13 46.47
CA ARG A 626 8.84 -1.86 46.81
C ARG A 626 9.55 -1.02 45.74
N PRO A 627 9.09 0.23 45.49
CA PRO A 627 9.55 1.04 44.37
C PRO A 627 11.07 1.32 44.36
N ASP A 628 11.67 1.47 45.54
CA ASP A 628 13.09 1.76 45.70
C ASP A 628 13.98 0.50 45.79
N GLN A 629 13.38 -0.70 45.76
CA GLN A 629 14.15 -1.93 45.78
C GLN A 629 14.83 -2.14 44.41
N PRO A 630 16.13 -2.47 44.37
CA PRO A 630 16.81 -2.88 43.13
C PRO A 630 16.19 -4.14 42.51
N VAL A 631 16.14 -4.20 41.17
CA VAL A 631 15.64 -5.39 40.44
C VAL A 631 16.76 -6.34 40.03
N THR A 632 16.46 -7.64 40.06
CA THR A 632 17.34 -8.66 39.48
C THR A 632 17.24 -8.68 37.95
N ARG A 633 18.24 -9.24 37.27
CA ARG A 633 18.23 -9.44 35.81
C ARG A 633 17.08 -10.32 35.36
N GLY A 634 16.72 -11.36 36.12
CA GLY A 634 15.57 -12.21 35.86
C GLY A 634 14.24 -11.48 36.00
N GLU A 635 14.09 -10.67 37.06
CA GLU A 635 12.90 -9.83 37.25
C GLU A 635 12.75 -8.80 36.11
N PHE A 636 13.84 -8.13 35.75
CA PHE A 636 13.83 -7.16 34.67
C PHE A 636 13.50 -7.80 33.31
N ALA A 637 14.01 -9.00 33.02
CA ALA A 637 13.67 -9.74 31.80
C ALA A 637 12.17 -10.01 31.71
N VAL A 638 11.54 -10.43 32.82
CA VAL A 638 10.08 -10.68 32.86
C VAL A 638 9.30 -9.38 32.68
N MET A 639 9.72 -8.29 33.31
CA MET A 639 9.10 -6.98 33.10
C MET A 639 9.19 -6.54 31.64
N ALA A 640 10.36 -6.69 31.01
CA ALA A 640 10.58 -6.33 29.60
C ALA A 640 9.75 -7.21 28.65
N MET A 641 9.73 -8.54 28.84
CA MET A 641 8.92 -9.47 28.05
C MET A 641 7.44 -9.07 28.06
N LYS A 642 6.90 -8.74 29.24
CA LYS A 642 5.49 -8.35 29.38
C LYS A 642 5.17 -7.00 28.73
N VAL A 643 6.09 -6.05 28.82
CA VAL A 643 5.90 -4.69 28.27
C VAL A 643 6.01 -4.71 26.74
N PHE A 644 6.99 -5.43 26.18
CA PHE A 644 7.26 -5.46 24.74
C PHE A 644 6.55 -6.60 24.00
N GLY A 645 5.84 -7.47 24.71
CA GLY A 645 5.05 -8.56 24.12
C GLY A 645 5.90 -9.64 23.46
N TRP A 646 7.10 -9.94 23.98
CA TRP A 646 7.97 -10.96 23.38
C TRP A 646 7.31 -12.34 23.47
N ALA A 647 7.17 -13.01 22.32
CA ALA A 647 6.59 -14.35 22.27
C ALA A 647 7.56 -15.37 22.89
N PRO A 648 7.08 -16.31 23.74
CA PRO A 648 7.89 -17.42 24.19
C PRO A 648 8.31 -18.27 22.98
N PRO A 649 9.59 -18.56 22.79
CA PRO A 649 10.04 -19.42 21.69
C PRO A 649 9.58 -20.87 21.88
N GLU A 650 9.11 -21.53 20.80
CA GLU A 650 8.89 -22.98 20.82
C GLU A 650 10.23 -23.71 20.87
N GLY A 651 10.63 -24.11 22.09
CA GLY A 651 11.80 -24.94 22.34
C GLY A 651 13.15 -24.30 21.99
N PRO A 652 13.81 -23.66 22.98
CA PRO A 652 15.27 -23.52 22.93
C PRO A 652 15.96 -24.07 24.18
N SER A 653 17.17 -24.59 23.99
CA SER A 653 18.14 -24.67 25.08
C SER A 653 18.73 -23.27 25.29
N LEU A 654 18.56 -22.70 26.47
CA LEU A 654 19.24 -21.45 26.85
C LEU A 654 20.77 -21.65 26.75
N PRO A 655 21.52 -20.78 26.05
CA PRO A 655 22.96 -20.95 25.82
C PRO A 655 23.82 -20.65 27.06
N TYR A 656 23.19 -20.57 28.25
CA TYR A 656 23.84 -20.18 29.49
C TYR A 656 24.27 -21.40 30.31
N LEU A 657 25.42 -21.29 30.95
CA LEU A 657 25.97 -22.32 31.83
C LEU A 657 25.11 -22.50 33.08
N ASP A 658 24.44 -21.44 33.54
CA ASP A 658 23.49 -21.44 34.66
C ASP A 658 22.02 -21.54 34.23
N ARG A 659 21.73 -22.05 33.02
CA ARG A 659 20.35 -22.23 32.52
C ARG A 659 19.43 -23.01 33.47
N ASP A 660 19.98 -23.96 34.22
CA ASP A 660 19.24 -24.77 35.19
C ASP A 660 18.98 -23.99 36.50
N GLY A 661 19.78 -22.96 36.76
CA GLY A 661 19.60 -22.01 37.86
C GLY A 661 18.67 -20.85 37.52
N ILE A 662 18.18 -20.74 36.29
CA ILE A 662 17.14 -19.76 35.91
C ILE A 662 15.78 -20.27 36.39
N PRO A 663 15.10 -19.53 37.29
CA PRO A 663 13.79 -19.95 37.78
C PRO A 663 12.77 -20.08 36.65
N ASP A 664 11.85 -21.03 36.78
CA ASP A 664 10.85 -21.30 35.72
C ASP A 664 10.02 -20.06 35.35
N TRP A 665 9.72 -19.20 36.33
CA TRP A 665 8.98 -17.96 36.11
C TRP A 665 9.72 -16.93 35.24
N ALA A 666 11.05 -17.02 35.12
CA ALA A 666 11.89 -16.15 34.30
C ALA A 666 12.33 -16.81 32.99
N ARG A 667 12.17 -18.13 32.86
CA ARG A 667 12.79 -18.94 31.80
C ARG A 667 12.36 -18.47 30.42
N ASP A 668 11.06 -18.25 30.21
CA ASP A 668 10.50 -17.80 28.92
C ASP A 668 10.98 -16.40 28.56
N ALA A 669 11.04 -15.49 29.53
CA ALA A 669 11.48 -14.11 29.31
C ALA A 669 12.97 -14.04 28.95
N VAL A 670 13.81 -14.82 29.64
CA VAL A 670 15.23 -14.91 29.33
C VAL A 670 15.44 -15.56 27.96
N ALA A 671 14.69 -16.62 27.64
CA ALA A 671 14.78 -17.28 26.34
C ALA A 671 14.37 -16.34 25.20
N ALA A 672 13.19 -15.70 25.31
CA ALA A 672 12.68 -14.78 24.31
C ALA A 672 13.64 -13.58 24.12
N GLY A 673 14.09 -12.95 25.20
CA GLY A 673 15.04 -11.84 25.10
C GLY A 673 16.41 -12.22 24.53
N THR A 674 16.85 -13.47 24.74
CA THR A 674 18.11 -14.00 24.18
C THR A 674 17.99 -14.27 22.69
N VAL A 675 16.90 -14.92 22.26
CA VAL A 675 16.59 -15.12 20.83
C VAL A 675 16.42 -13.77 20.13
N LEU A 676 15.82 -12.80 20.84
CA LEU A 676 15.69 -11.43 20.39
C LEU A 676 17.00 -10.64 20.42
N GLY A 677 18.15 -11.21 20.81
CA GLY A 677 19.44 -10.50 20.91
C GLY A 677 19.44 -9.27 21.83
N VAL A 678 18.34 -9.04 22.56
CA VAL A 678 18.11 -7.96 23.51
C VAL A 678 18.83 -8.27 24.82
N LEU A 679 18.72 -9.51 25.28
CA LEU A 679 19.43 -10.03 26.45
C LEU A 679 20.69 -10.78 25.99
N LYS A 680 21.80 -10.52 26.67
CA LYS A 680 23.05 -11.28 26.55
C LYS A 680 23.51 -11.68 27.95
N GLY A 681 24.05 -12.89 28.07
CA GLY A 681 24.82 -13.30 29.24
C GLY A 681 26.17 -12.58 29.31
N TYR A 682 26.91 -12.82 30.39
CA TYR A 682 28.27 -12.35 30.53
C TYR A 682 29.23 -13.19 29.69
N ASP A 683 30.43 -12.66 29.43
CA ASP A 683 31.42 -13.33 28.59
C ASP A 683 31.95 -14.65 29.20
N ASP A 684 31.67 -14.93 30.47
CA ASP A 684 31.94 -16.22 31.12
C ASP A 684 30.84 -17.27 30.89
N GLY A 685 29.81 -16.96 30.09
CA GLY A 685 28.74 -17.87 29.71
C GLY A 685 27.57 -17.94 30.71
N TYR A 686 27.54 -17.12 31.75
CA TYR A 686 26.48 -17.10 32.76
C TYR A 686 25.46 -15.97 32.48
N PHE A 687 24.17 -16.20 32.75
CA PHE A 687 23.14 -15.15 32.71
C PHE A 687 23.01 -14.40 34.04
N ARG A 688 23.19 -15.12 35.16
CA ARG A 688 23.07 -14.64 36.55
C ARG A 688 21.70 -14.00 36.84
N PRO A 689 20.60 -14.79 36.87
CA PRO A 689 19.24 -14.27 37.00
C PRO A 689 19.01 -13.47 38.30
N ASP A 690 19.70 -13.81 39.39
CA ASP A 690 19.56 -13.14 40.70
C ASP A 690 20.47 -11.91 40.87
N ARG A 691 21.35 -11.63 39.91
CA ARG A 691 22.21 -10.44 39.98
C ARG A 691 21.38 -9.19 39.74
N LEU A 692 21.58 -8.17 40.58
CA LEU A 692 20.95 -6.87 40.42
C LEU A 692 21.46 -6.17 39.16
N ILE A 693 20.55 -5.57 38.38
CA ILE A 693 20.89 -4.95 37.10
C ILE A 693 21.49 -3.56 37.28
N SER A 694 22.60 -3.29 36.59
CA SER A 694 23.19 -1.95 36.55
C SER A 694 22.48 -1.04 35.55
N ARG A 695 22.63 0.28 35.69
CA ARG A 695 22.08 1.25 34.73
C ARG A 695 22.72 1.13 33.34
N ALA A 696 24.01 0.76 33.25
CA ALA A 696 24.64 0.45 31.96
C ALA A 696 23.98 -0.75 31.27
N GLU A 697 23.66 -1.80 32.01
CA GLU A 697 22.95 -2.97 31.46
C GLU A 697 21.51 -2.61 31.05
N LEU A 698 20.81 -1.84 31.88
CA LEU A 698 19.49 -1.29 31.54
C LEU A 698 19.55 -0.53 30.22
N GLY A 699 20.52 0.37 30.05
CA GLY A 699 20.62 1.20 28.86
C GLY A 699 20.87 0.39 27.57
N VAL A 700 21.71 -0.65 27.64
CA VAL A 700 21.91 -1.57 26.51
C VAL A 700 20.64 -2.33 26.17
N ILE A 701 19.95 -2.88 27.17
CA ILE A 701 18.72 -3.65 26.95
C ILE A 701 17.65 -2.76 26.33
N ILE A 702 17.48 -1.53 26.83
CA ILE A 702 16.47 -0.60 26.33
C ILE A 702 16.78 -0.14 24.91
N ALA A 703 18.03 0.22 24.59
CA ALA A 703 18.39 0.60 23.22
C ALA A 703 18.12 -0.53 22.21
N LYS A 704 18.46 -1.77 22.58
CA LYS A 704 18.22 -2.96 21.75
C LYS A 704 16.73 -3.29 21.65
N ALA A 705 16.01 -3.27 22.76
CA ALA A 705 14.56 -3.52 22.80
C ALA A 705 13.76 -2.44 22.06
N ALA A 706 14.32 -1.23 21.89
CA ALA A 706 13.75 -0.15 21.11
C ALA A 706 14.13 -0.19 19.61
N GLY A 707 15.05 -1.07 19.20
CA GLY A 707 15.52 -1.17 17.82
C GLY A 707 16.32 0.05 17.34
N LEU A 708 16.97 0.78 18.24
CA LEU A 708 17.66 2.02 17.88
C LEU A 708 18.92 1.75 17.04
N PRO A 709 19.15 2.49 15.94
CA PRO A 709 20.35 2.33 15.12
C PRO A 709 21.57 2.82 15.89
N VAL A 710 22.53 1.91 16.13
CA VAL A 710 23.72 2.21 16.92
C VAL A 710 24.85 2.67 16.00
N MET A 711 25.10 3.99 15.96
CA MET A 711 26.17 4.55 15.13
C MET A 711 27.56 4.39 15.78
N ALA A 712 28.58 4.19 14.94
CA ALA A 712 29.97 4.15 15.40
C ALA A 712 30.40 5.53 15.92
N GLY A 713 30.90 5.59 17.15
CA GLY A 713 31.38 6.83 17.78
C GLY A 713 30.32 7.66 18.52
N ALA A 714 29.12 7.12 18.79
CA ALA A 714 28.11 7.82 19.59
C ALA A 714 28.57 8.02 21.06
N HIS A 715 28.43 9.25 21.57
CA HIS A 715 28.75 9.66 22.94
C HIS A 715 27.52 10.22 23.65
N THR A 716 27.46 10.06 24.97
CA THR A 716 26.38 10.64 25.78
C THR A 716 26.70 12.09 26.14
N THR A 717 25.68 12.86 26.50
CA THR A 717 25.84 14.20 27.09
C THR A 717 25.82 14.16 28.63
N PHE A 718 25.98 12.97 29.24
CA PHE A 718 26.05 12.83 30.70
C PHE A 718 27.40 13.31 31.24
N ALA A 719 27.39 13.90 32.44
CA ALA A 719 28.58 14.46 33.07
C ALA A 719 29.65 13.40 33.37
N ASP A 720 29.25 12.14 33.48
CA ASP A 720 30.07 10.95 33.73
C ASP A 720 30.16 10.02 32.51
N ASP A 721 30.04 10.53 31.26
CA ASP A 721 30.18 9.74 30.02
C ASP A 721 31.45 8.87 30.02
N SER A 722 32.56 9.39 30.56
CA SER A 722 33.83 8.68 30.65
C SER A 722 33.80 7.48 31.61
N ALA A 723 32.87 7.47 32.57
CA ALA A 723 32.67 6.34 33.49
C ALA A 723 31.80 5.23 32.86
N ILE A 724 31.10 5.51 31.75
CA ILE A 724 30.28 4.52 31.06
C ILE A 724 31.20 3.53 30.34
N PRO A 725 31.09 2.21 30.63
CA PRO A 725 31.88 1.19 29.97
C PRO A 725 31.73 1.26 28.44
N GLU A 726 32.82 1.03 27.72
CA GLU A 726 32.85 1.15 26.26
C GLU A 726 31.80 0.27 25.56
N TRP A 727 31.54 -0.92 26.10
CA TRP A 727 30.52 -1.83 25.58
C TRP A 727 29.08 -1.28 25.69
N ALA A 728 28.82 -0.37 26.64
CA ALA A 728 27.52 0.23 26.88
C ALA A 728 27.36 1.61 26.26
N ARG A 729 28.45 2.39 26.15
CA ARG A 729 28.42 3.83 25.85
C ARG A 729 27.59 4.19 24.62
N ARG A 730 27.80 3.50 23.51
CA ARG A 730 27.07 3.75 22.25
C ARG A 730 25.56 3.48 22.36
N PHE A 731 25.17 2.50 23.15
CA PHE A 731 23.75 2.16 23.36
C PHE A 731 23.09 3.17 24.30
N VAL A 732 23.79 3.56 25.36
CA VAL A 732 23.32 4.61 26.29
C VAL A 732 23.16 5.94 25.55
N ALA A 733 24.08 6.27 24.63
CA ALA A 733 24.03 7.48 23.82
C ALA A 733 22.76 7.54 22.96
N VAL A 734 22.48 6.50 22.17
CA VAL A 734 21.28 6.50 21.32
C VAL A 734 19.99 6.44 22.14
N ALA A 735 19.99 5.77 23.29
CA ALA A 735 18.84 5.74 24.18
C ALA A 735 18.62 7.10 24.89
N GLN A 736 19.69 7.88 25.15
CA GLN A 736 19.58 9.25 25.64
C GLN A 736 19.05 10.20 24.55
N GLU A 737 19.55 10.08 23.33
CA GLU A 737 19.11 10.88 22.17
C GLU A 737 17.63 10.63 21.83
N ALA A 738 17.20 9.37 21.88
CA ALA A 738 15.79 8.99 21.76
C ALA A 738 14.94 9.41 22.98
N GLY A 739 15.55 10.07 23.97
CA GLY A 739 14.91 10.52 25.20
C GLY A 739 14.50 9.39 26.14
N LEU A 740 14.84 8.14 25.89
CA LEU A 740 14.40 6.98 26.69
C LEU A 740 15.11 6.89 28.04
N LEU A 741 16.38 7.31 28.11
CA LEU A 741 17.15 7.37 29.35
C LEU A 741 17.33 8.81 29.81
N VAL A 742 17.11 9.02 31.11
CA VAL A 742 17.39 10.29 31.79
C VAL A 742 18.43 10.05 32.88
N GLY A 743 19.28 11.06 33.09
CA GLY A 743 20.29 11.06 34.14
C GLY A 743 19.64 11.15 35.52
N ARG A 744 20.40 10.76 36.54
CA ARG A 744 20.14 11.11 37.94
C ARG A 744 20.67 12.53 38.21
N GLY A 745 20.66 12.96 39.47
CA GLY A 745 21.09 14.30 39.89
C GLY A 745 22.40 14.75 39.25
N ASP A 746 22.55 16.05 39.02
CA ASP A 746 23.73 16.67 38.40
C ASP A 746 24.08 16.13 36.99
N ASN A 747 23.08 15.66 36.25
CA ASN A 747 23.22 15.11 34.89
C ASN A 747 24.18 13.90 34.83
N GLN A 748 24.21 13.08 35.88
CA GLN A 748 25.01 11.85 35.92
C GLN A 748 24.19 10.63 35.48
N PHE A 749 24.79 9.72 34.71
CA PHE A 749 24.19 8.46 34.33
C PHE A 749 24.32 7.38 35.42
N GLU A 750 25.40 7.39 36.19
CA GLU A 750 25.75 6.39 37.20
C GLU A 750 25.75 4.94 36.63
N PRO A 751 26.68 4.59 35.72
CA PRO A 751 26.63 3.34 34.96
C PRO A 751 26.64 2.06 35.81
N GLU A 752 27.34 2.06 36.95
CA GLU A 752 27.37 0.95 37.92
C GLU A 752 26.27 1.05 38.99
N GLY A 753 25.47 2.12 38.97
CA GLY A 753 24.33 2.31 39.85
C GLY A 753 23.29 1.21 39.62
N LEU A 754 22.70 0.71 40.71
CA LEU A 754 21.64 -0.30 40.62
C LEU A 754 20.32 0.35 40.20
N THR A 755 19.58 -0.35 39.33
CA THR A 755 18.27 0.11 38.85
C THR A 755 17.18 -0.31 39.83
N THR A 756 16.39 0.65 40.33
CA THR A 756 15.23 0.35 41.19
C THR A 756 14.03 -0.15 40.40
N ARG A 757 13.08 -0.81 41.07
CA ARG A 757 11.80 -1.25 40.47
C ARG A 757 11.04 -0.07 39.84
N ALA A 758 11.04 1.09 40.49
CA ALA A 758 10.41 2.30 39.98
C ALA A 758 11.10 2.83 38.71
N GLU A 759 12.44 2.84 38.68
CA GLU A 759 13.20 3.26 37.50
C GLU A 759 13.01 2.30 36.32
N ALA A 760 13.04 0.99 36.58
CA ALA A 760 12.76 -0.03 35.58
C ALA A 760 11.37 0.17 34.94
N VAL A 761 10.34 0.39 35.77
CA VAL A 761 8.97 0.69 35.29
C VAL A 761 8.93 1.96 34.45
N ALA A 762 9.55 3.04 34.92
CA ALA A 762 9.52 4.33 34.24
C ALA A 762 10.16 4.24 32.85
N VAL A 763 11.32 3.59 32.73
CA VAL A 763 12.02 3.46 31.45
C VAL A 763 11.30 2.50 30.50
N LEU A 764 10.78 1.38 31.00
CA LEU A 764 10.00 0.43 30.19
C LEU A 764 8.71 1.07 29.64
N LEU A 765 7.96 1.81 30.47
CA LEU A 765 6.77 2.54 30.04
C LEU A 765 7.09 3.60 28.98
N LYS A 766 8.17 4.35 29.19
CA LYS A 766 8.62 5.37 28.24
C LYS A 766 9.02 4.76 26.89
N THR A 767 9.70 3.62 26.94
CA THR A 767 10.08 2.87 25.73
C THR A 767 8.87 2.32 25.00
N ALA A 768 7.89 1.76 25.70
CA ALA A 768 6.64 1.27 25.11
C ALA A 768 5.77 2.42 24.54
N ALA A 769 5.75 3.58 25.19
CA ALA A 769 5.07 4.76 24.66
C ALA A 769 5.75 5.30 23.40
N GLY A 770 7.09 5.29 23.35
CA GLY A 770 7.88 5.55 22.14
C GLY A 770 7.59 4.55 21.03
N GLN A 771 7.40 3.26 21.35
CA GLN A 771 6.99 2.22 20.38
C GLN A 771 5.52 2.26 19.98
N ASN A 772 4.65 3.01 20.67
CA ASN A 772 3.25 3.24 20.27
C ASN A 772 3.04 4.60 19.59
N SER A 773 4.00 5.52 19.69
CA SER A 773 4.07 6.78 18.94
C SER A 773 5.02 6.70 17.73
N GLY A 774 5.87 5.67 17.70
CA GLY A 774 6.54 5.09 16.53
C GLY A 774 6.30 3.58 16.54
N GLY A 775 5.21 3.14 15.90
CA GLY A 775 4.69 1.76 15.93
C GLY A 775 5.66 0.69 15.45
N GLY A 776 6.35 -0.01 16.35
CA GLY A 776 7.19 -1.15 16.00
C GLY A 776 7.72 -1.93 17.19
N THR A 777 7.12 -3.10 17.47
CA THR A 777 7.64 -4.13 18.39
C THR A 777 8.99 -4.64 17.89
N ALA A 778 10.03 -4.55 18.71
CA ALA A 778 11.37 -5.02 18.34
C ALA A 778 11.42 -6.53 18.10
N SER A 779 11.85 -6.91 16.90
CA SER A 779 12.41 -8.23 16.60
C SER A 779 13.95 -8.17 16.58
N ALA A 780 14.57 -9.32 16.81
CA ALA A 780 15.97 -9.49 17.21
C ALA A 780 17.04 -8.85 16.31
N PRO A 781 18.17 -8.33 16.85
CA PRO A 781 19.41 -8.24 16.09
C PRO A 781 19.98 -9.64 15.83
N SER A 782 20.33 -9.92 14.59
CA SER A 782 21.11 -11.10 14.19
C SER A 782 22.45 -11.14 14.94
N VAL A 783 22.72 -12.25 15.64
CA VAL A 783 24.05 -12.57 16.17
C VAL A 783 24.91 -13.03 15.00
N ALA A 784 25.89 -12.19 14.63
CA ALA A 784 27.04 -12.64 13.86
C ALA A 784 27.99 -13.41 14.79
N GLU A 785 28.29 -14.66 14.43
CA GLU A 785 29.62 -15.23 14.65
C GLU A 785 30.57 -14.78 13.54
#